data_AF-A0A419EE26-F1
#
_entry.id   AF-A0A419EE26-F1
#
_cell.length_a   1.000
_cell.length_b   1.000
_cell.length_c   1.000
_cell.angle_alpha   90.00
_cell.angle_beta   90.00
_cell.angle_gamma   90.00
#
_symmetry.space_group_name_H-M   'P 1'
#
loop_
_entity.id
_entity.type
_entity.pdbx_description
1 polymer ?
#
loop_
_entity_poly.entity_id
_entity_poly.type
_entity_poly.pdbx_seq_one_letter_code
_entity_poly.pdbx_strand_id
1 'polypeptide(L)'
;MAGTEEFKMKKRTALLSFRNLSLRAKLILSTLVVTGLSMAILAFVVYNRTQKSQTTLVNTLQETVREQSEQQLAQILSSEALNADQTLSAITNAVKGMAEYRSALYARQELFSKGDYWDGAERLTQLSGGQYGNSTSDIASVFVPNTISLTESLVAEINNSMYLDMYAPAILNANPNVVAIYFIGNVNYTIYYPNIELASNIPPDFDAVSQPFFTIVNPKNNPDRKAQWTPPYQDPAGTGLIVTSATPVYDQNSRFRGVLAADVQLASISEQISSIKIGKSGFAFLIDPAGRIISMPDAGYLIFELQPETVPVNETPQVTILGRGSANIQAVTSRMVAGEQGVSTVDIQDAPYYMAYTPLPTIGYSLGILVPQIEMDEPFLAARDRITSETQSTLQLAAILLVALMLGAAAVSLFVSQITVRPLTELTSVAEQIAAGNLHVRARADTSDETGVLAKTFNKMTSQLQETLQGLEQRVADRTKDLATVAEISTTTAAIRDPFQMLATMVHLNQRRFNLYHSHVFTYHKESDDLHIVACGYREGDVHEGTHGTAVIPFSQEQSLVARAARTKKPVIVNDVRSDPGWLPNPLLPETRAEMAVPMIVGDDVLGVLDVQADHVDAFTEEDANIQMTLASQIATSYQSALAYEETKEQAGFETLVNLISQKIQRTTTIEDTLQTAIRELGLALGASRVKAAIGMAQKNDGNTVSEN
;
A
#
# COMPACT_ATOMS: atom_id res chain seq x y z
N MET A 1 1.35 10.92 -30.26
CA MET A 1 -0.09 11.11 -30.03
C MET A 1 -0.87 9.82 -29.78
N ALA A 2 -0.41 8.63 -30.25
CA ALA A 2 -1.13 7.37 -30.02
C ALA A 2 -1.14 6.85 -28.55
N GLY A 3 -0.07 7.05 -27.78
CA GLY A 3 -0.02 6.60 -26.37
C GLY A 3 -0.92 7.37 -25.40
N THR A 4 -1.43 8.54 -25.80
CA THR A 4 -2.27 9.40 -24.95
C THR A 4 -3.74 8.99 -24.96
N GLU A 5 -4.21 8.39 -26.06
CA GLU A 5 -5.56 7.83 -26.20
C GLU A 5 -5.70 6.49 -25.47
N GLU A 6 -4.69 5.61 -25.54
CA GLU A 6 -4.70 4.31 -24.85
C GLU A 6 -4.73 4.47 -23.33
N PHE A 7 -3.99 5.46 -22.80
CA PHE A 7 -4.00 5.80 -21.37
C PHE A 7 -5.36 6.34 -20.91
N LYS A 8 -6.02 7.17 -21.73
CA LYS A 8 -7.37 7.69 -21.45
C LYS A 8 -8.42 6.57 -21.47
N MET A 9 -8.31 5.61 -22.39
CA MET A 9 -9.20 4.44 -22.42
C MET A 9 -9.02 3.55 -21.20
N LYS A 10 -7.79 3.15 -20.85
CA LYS A 10 -7.53 2.33 -19.64
C LYS A 10 -8.03 3.02 -18.36
N LYS A 11 -7.86 4.34 -18.26
CA LYS A 11 -8.37 5.16 -17.15
C LYS A 11 -9.90 5.16 -17.10
N ARG A 12 -10.59 5.31 -18.24
CA ARG A 12 -12.06 5.23 -18.33
C ARG A 12 -12.60 3.85 -17.93
N THR A 13 -11.96 2.77 -18.40
CA THR A 13 -12.38 1.39 -18.08
C THR A 13 -12.18 1.06 -16.60
N ALA A 14 -11.09 1.51 -15.99
CA ALA A 14 -10.85 1.34 -14.55
C ALA A 14 -11.83 2.15 -13.69
N LEU A 15 -12.17 3.38 -14.09
CA LEU A 15 -13.18 4.20 -13.42
C LEU A 15 -14.59 3.57 -13.51
N LEU A 16 -14.92 2.95 -14.64
CA LEU A 16 -16.19 2.24 -14.83
C LEU A 16 -16.28 0.97 -13.98
N SER A 17 -15.21 0.16 -13.88
CA SER A 17 -15.21 -1.04 -13.02
C SER A 17 -15.31 -0.68 -11.53
N PHE A 18 -14.62 0.39 -11.10
CA PHE A 18 -14.70 0.87 -9.73
C PHE A 18 -16.12 1.32 -9.37
N ARG A 19 -16.87 1.89 -10.32
CA ARG A 19 -18.25 2.35 -10.09
C ARG A 19 -19.22 1.21 -9.77
N ASN A 20 -19.00 0.02 -10.34
CA ASN A 20 -19.87 -1.15 -10.18
C ASN A 20 -19.53 -2.02 -8.96
N LEU A 21 -18.43 -1.73 -8.25
CA LEU A 21 -18.08 -2.43 -7.02
C LEU A 21 -19.08 -2.12 -5.89
N SER A 22 -19.31 -3.12 -5.03
CA SER A 22 -20.06 -2.93 -3.78
C SER A 22 -19.36 -1.90 -2.89
N LEU A 23 -20.11 -1.23 -2.02
CA LEU A 23 -19.56 -0.23 -1.09
C LEU A 23 -18.41 -0.82 -0.24
N ARG A 24 -18.56 -2.08 0.18
CA ARG A 24 -17.52 -2.87 0.87
C ARG A 24 -16.24 -2.99 0.06
N ALA A 25 -16.33 -3.40 -1.20
CA ALA A 25 -15.17 -3.54 -2.06
C ALA A 25 -14.49 -2.19 -2.35
N LYS A 26 -15.28 -1.11 -2.51
CA LYS A 26 -14.74 0.25 -2.71
C LYS A 26 -13.93 0.73 -1.50
N LEU A 27 -14.47 0.56 -0.28
CA LEU A 27 -13.79 0.95 0.94
C LEU A 27 -12.47 0.19 1.10
N ILE A 28 -12.49 -1.14 1.00
CA ILE A 28 -11.30 -1.99 1.12
C ILE A 28 -10.25 -1.65 0.07
N LEU A 29 -10.66 -1.50 -1.19
CA LEU A 29 -9.72 -1.17 -2.26
C LEU A 29 -9.13 0.22 -2.08
N SER A 30 -9.93 1.21 -1.66
CA SER A 30 -9.46 2.59 -1.47
C SER A 30 -8.40 2.70 -0.36
N THR A 31 -8.62 2.06 0.79
CA THR A 31 -7.67 2.05 1.91
C THR A 31 -6.39 1.31 1.55
N LEU A 32 -6.50 0.13 0.93
CA LEU A 32 -5.34 -0.63 0.47
C LEU A 32 -4.51 0.14 -0.57
N VAL A 33 -5.17 0.81 -1.52
CA VAL A 33 -4.47 1.58 -2.56
C VAL A 33 -3.74 2.77 -1.96
N VAL A 34 -4.40 3.58 -1.12
CA VAL A 34 -3.77 4.75 -0.48
C VAL A 34 -2.60 4.33 0.41
N THR A 35 -2.79 3.29 1.22
CA THR A 35 -1.76 2.78 2.12
C THR A 35 -0.60 2.19 1.34
N GLY A 36 -0.87 1.36 0.33
CA GLY A 36 0.14 0.74 -0.53
C GLY A 36 0.96 1.76 -1.32
N LEU A 37 0.32 2.80 -1.88
CA LEU A 37 1.03 3.91 -2.54
C LEU A 37 1.95 4.67 -1.58
N SER A 38 1.45 5.00 -0.39
CA SER A 38 2.23 5.73 0.62
C SER A 38 3.46 4.91 1.07
N MET A 39 3.26 3.62 1.29
CA MET A 39 4.30 2.65 1.63
C MET A 39 5.31 2.44 0.51
N ALA A 40 4.86 2.35 -0.75
CA ALA A 40 5.74 2.20 -1.90
C ALA A 40 6.65 3.43 -2.08
N ILE A 41 6.12 4.64 -1.88
CA ILE A 41 6.91 5.87 -1.92
C ILE A 41 7.95 5.87 -0.80
N LEU A 42 7.56 5.53 0.43
CA LEU A 42 8.48 5.45 1.56
C LEU A 42 9.59 4.41 1.31
N ALA A 43 9.20 3.21 0.86
CA ALA A 43 10.13 2.13 0.54
C ALA A 43 11.12 2.54 -0.56
N PHE A 44 10.65 3.21 -1.61
CA PHE A 44 11.50 3.72 -2.69
C PHE A 44 12.50 4.77 -2.19
N VAL A 45 12.06 5.72 -1.37
CA VAL A 45 12.94 6.75 -0.79
C VAL A 45 13.99 6.12 0.13
N VAL A 46 13.58 5.21 1.02
CA VAL A 46 14.49 4.52 1.94
C VAL A 46 15.50 3.68 1.15
N TYR A 47 15.04 2.85 0.21
CA TYR A 47 15.91 2.03 -0.62
C TYR A 47 16.96 2.85 -1.37
N ASN A 48 16.55 3.91 -2.08
CA ASN A 48 17.48 4.76 -2.82
C ASN A 48 18.46 5.50 -1.90
N ARG A 49 17.99 5.98 -0.74
CA ARG A 49 18.85 6.68 0.21
C ARG A 49 19.86 5.73 0.85
N THR A 50 19.44 4.52 1.19
CA THR A 50 20.30 3.45 1.72
C THR A 50 21.35 3.04 0.68
N GLN A 51 20.96 2.80 -0.57
CA GLN A 51 21.91 2.47 -1.65
C GLN A 51 22.94 3.56 -1.86
N LYS A 52 22.50 4.83 -1.97
CA LYS A 52 23.42 5.97 -2.12
C LYS A 52 24.37 6.09 -0.93
N SER A 53 23.85 5.96 0.30
CA SER A 53 24.66 6.01 1.52
C SER A 53 25.69 4.89 1.58
N GLN A 54 25.31 3.68 1.16
CA GLN A 54 26.19 2.53 1.12
C GLN A 54 27.34 2.75 0.12
N THR A 55 27.04 3.20 -1.10
CA THR A 55 28.06 3.51 -2.10
C THR A 55 29.01 4.61 -1.63
N THR A 56 28.49 5.72 -1.08
CA THR A 56 29.34 6.78 -0.53
C THR A 56 30.24 6.26 0.59
N LEU A 57 29.67 5.53 1.56
CA LEU A 57 30.43 5.03 2.72
C LEU A 57 31.53 4.04 2.29
N VAL A 58 31.24 3.12 1.37
CA VAL A 58 32.22 2.16 0.86
C VAL A 58 33.35 2.88 0.11
N ASN A 59 33.03 3.85 -0.75
CA ASN A 59 34.05 4.62 -1.48
C ASN A 59 34.94 5.44 -0.54
N THR A 60 34.34 6.16 0.42
CA THR A 60 35.10 6.93 1.41
C THR A 60 35.95 6.04 2.30
N LEU A 61 35.43 4.88 2.72
CA LEU A 61 36.19 3.93 3.51
C LEU A 61 37.37 3.37 2.70
N GLN A 62 37.17 3.04 1.42
CA GLN A 62 38.22 2.55 0.53
C GLN A 62 39.34 3.60 0.37
N GLU A 63 38.98 4.86 0.09
CA GLU A 63 39.94 5.97 -0.01
C GLU A 63 40.69 6.17 1.32
N THR A 64 39.97 6.17 2.45
CA THR A 64 40.57 6.34 3.78
C THR A 64 41.56 5.23 4.12
N VAL A 65 41.19 3.96 3.86
CA VAL A 65 42.07 2.82 4.16
C VAL A 65 43.29 2.82 3.25
N ARG A 66 43.12 3.19 1.97
CA ARG A 66 44.24 3.40 1.07
C ARG A 66 45.18 4.49 1.56
N GLU A 67 44.68 5.68 1.88
CA GLU A 67 45.49 6.79 2.41
C GLU A 67 46.21 6.41 3.71
N GLN A 68 45.52 5.71 4.62
CA GLN A 68 46.12 5.21 5.85
C GLN A 68 47.23 4.18 5.57
N SER A 69 47.02 3.28 4.61
CA SER A 69 48.02 2.28 4.22
C SER A 69 49.25 2.95 3.60
N GLU A 70 49.05 3.90 2.69
CA GLU A 70 50.15 4.68 2.09
C GLU A 70 50.92 5.46 3.16
N GLN A 71 50.23 6.13 4.09
CA GLN A 71 50.88 6.85 5.21
C GLN A 71 51.62 5.91 6.16
N GLN A 72 51.03 4.78 6.53
CA GLN A 72 51.64 3.79 7.41
C GLN A 72 52.91 3.22 6.78
N LEU A 73 52.87 2.86 5.49
CA LEU A 73 54.04 2.38 4.76
C LEU A 73 55.14 3.44 4.69
N ALA A 74 54.77 4.69 4.36
CA ALA A 74 55.73 5.78 4.33
C ALA A 74 56.40 6.02 5.70
N GLN A 75 55.64 5.93 6.80
CA GLN A 75 56.15 6.11 8.16
C GLN A 75 57.08 4.97 8.58
N ILE A 76 56.66 3.71 8.38
CA ILE A 76 57.51 2.53 8.67
C ILE A 76 58.82 2.66 7.91
N LEU A 77 58.73 2.89 6.60
CA LEU A 77 59.90 2.96 5.75
C LEU A 77 60.83 4.12 6.12
N SER A 78 60.28 5.30 6.42
CA SER A 78 61.08 6.46 6.86
C SER A 78 61.79 6.19 8.19
N SER A 79 61.12 5.50 9.12
CA SER A 79 61.71 5.12 10.41
C SER A 79 62.85 4.12 10.24
N GLU A 80 62.65 3.08 9.43
CA GLU A 80 63.68 2.07 9.16
C GLU A 80 64.87 2.64 8.40
N ALA A 81 64.61 3.50 7.42
CA ALA A 81 65.67 4.20 6.68
C ALA A 81 66.48 5.12 7.58
N LEU A 82 65.84 5.86 8.50
CA LEU A 82 66.54 6.69 9.47
C LEU A 82 67.44 5.86 10.38
N ASN A 83 66.96 4.71 10.88
CA ASN A 83 67.75 3.81 11.72
C ASN A 83 68.97 3.24 10.96
N ALA A 84 68.77 2.82 9.71
CA ALA A 84 69.85 2.33 8.86
C ALA A 84 70.88 3.43 8.57
N ASP A 85 70.43 4.62 8.20
CA ASP A 85 71.29 5.77 7.90
C ASP A 85 72.10 6.24 9.13
N GLN A 86 71.49 6.24 10.32
CA GLN A 86 72.18 6.54 11.58
C GLN A 86 73.27 5.52 11.89
N THR A 87 73.01 4.23 11.65
CA THR A 87 73.99 3.15 11.86
C THR A 87 75.21 3.34 10.95
N LEU A 88 74.98 3.60 9.66
CA LEU A 88 76.04 3.85 8.68
C LEU A 88 76.79 5.15 8.99
N SER A 89 76.09 6.20 9.38
CA SER A 89 76.70 7.46 9.82
C SER A 89 77.59 7.27 11.07
N ALA A 90 77.18 6.44 12.03
CA ALA A 90 77.97 6.13 13.22
C ALA A 90 79.28 5.42 12.86
N ILE A 91 79.24 4.45 11.93
CA ILE A 91 80.43 3.76 11.42
C ILE A 91 81.36 4.74 10.72
N THR A 92 80.83 5.59 9.82
CA THR A 92 81.60 6.62 9.11
C THR A 92 82.33 7.54 10.09
N ASN A 93 81.64 8.00 11.12
CA ASN A 93 82.21 8.87 12.15
C ASN A 93 83.27 8.16 13.00
N ALA A 94 83.07 6.87 13.31
CA ALA A 94 84.06 6.08 14.03
C ALA A 94 85.36 5.89 13.22
N VAL A 95 85.25 5.55 11.93
CA VAL A 95 86.41 5.46 11.02
C VAL A 95 87.08 6.82 10.89
N LYS A 96 86.32 7.90 10.73
CA LYS A 96 86.89 9.24 10.68
C LYS A 96 87.66 9.62 11.95
N GLY A 97 87.10 9.35 13.13
CA GLY A 97 87.79 9.58 14.40
C GLY A 97 89.09 8.78 14.52
N MET A 98 89.09 7.54 14.04
CA MET A 98 90.29 6.71 14.02
C MET A 98 91.31 7.16 12.96
N ALA A 99 90.87 7.74 11.84
CA ALA A 99 91.74 8.36 10.84
C ALA A 99 92.40 9.64 11.39
N GLU A 100 91.64 10.44 12.15
CA GLU A 100 92.16 11.61 12.89
C GLU A 100 93.17 11.18 13.97
N TYR A 101 92.88 10.12 14.71
CA TYR A 101 93.84 9.53 15.65
C TYR A 101 95.12 9.06 14.93
N ARG A 102 94.98 8.37 13.79
CA ARG A 102 96.13 7.95 12.96
C ARG A 102 96.94 9.14 12.46
N SER A 103 96.28 10.22 12.07
CA SER A 103 96.91 11.48 11.67
C SER A 103 97.72 12.09 12.81
N ALA A 104 97.17 12.11 14.03
CA ALA A 104 97.83 12.65 15.22
C ALA A 104 99.09 11.88 15.63
N LEU A 105 99.16 10.56 15.36
CA LEU A 105 100.36 9.75 15.61
C LEU A 105 101.56 10.21 14.77
N TYR A 106 101.36 10.80 13.59
CA TYR A 106 102.45 11.36 12.78
C TYR A 106 103.07 12.61 13.39
N ALA A 107 102.31 13.38 14.17
CA ALA A 107 102.81 14.58 14.85
C ALA A 107 103.90 14.26 15.88
N ARG A 108 103.93 13.01 16.35
CA ARG A 108 104.83 12.51 17.39
C ARG A 108 105.55 11.25 16.93
N GLN A 109 105.88 11.17 15.63
CA GLN A 109 106.46 9.99 15.02
C GLN A 109 107.71 9.50 15.77
N GLU A 110 108.58 10.42 16.24
CA GLU A 110 109.79 10.10 17.00
C GLU A 110 109.56 9.32 18.31
N LEU A 111 108.37 9.43 18.91
CA LEU A 111 108.00 8.71 20.13
C LEU A 111 107.39 7.34 19.85
N PHE A 112 106.72 7.19 18.70
CA PHE A 112 105.87 6.03 18.42
C PHE A 112 106.45 5.11 17.34
N SER A 113 107.59 5.46 16.72
CA SER A 113 108.20 4.66 15.66
C SER A 113 109.32 3.72 16.12
N LYS A 114 109.72 3.81 17.39
CA LYS A 114 110.91 3.11 17.94
C LYS A 114 110.68 1.64 18.31
N GLY A 115 109.45 1.15 18.23
CA GLY A 115 109.12 -0.24 18.59
C GLY A 115 108.79 -0.47 20.07
N ASP A 116 108.68 0.59 20.89
CA ASP A 116 108.46 0.47 22.34
C ASP A 116 107.19 -0.32 22.73
N TYR A 117 106.12 -0.22 21.92
CA TYR A 117 104.88 -0.98 22.10
C TYR A 117 104.87 -2.29 21.31
N TRP A 118 105.21 -2.20 20.03
CA TRP A 118 105.29 -3.32 19.11
C TRP A 118 106.47 -3.09 18.19
N ASP A 119 107.44 -4.02 18.21
CA ASP A 119 108.67 -3.93 17.43
C ASP A 119 108.61 -4.84 16.20
N GLY A 120 108.41 -4.26 15.03
CA GLY A 120 108.36 -4.96 13.76
C GLY A 120 109.68 -5.59 13.33
N ALA A 121 110.82 -5.15 13.85
CA ALA A 121 112.10 -5.81 13.57
C ALA A 121 112.15 -7.23 14.17
N GLU A 122 111.44 -7.46 15.29
CA GLU A 122 111.40 -8.74 15.97
C GLU A 122 110.11 -9.54 15.68
N ARG A 123 108.98 -8.84 15.49
CA ARG A 123 107.65 -9.47 15.39
C ARG A 123 107.22 -9.80 13.97
N LEU A 124 107.80 -9.17 12.95
CA LEU A 124 107.50 -9.52 11.57
C LEU A 124 108.21 -10.82 11.18
N THR A 125 107.44 -11.75 10.63
CA THR A 125 107.95 -13.02 10.10
C THR A 125 107.73 -13.07 8.60
N GLN A 126 108.75 -13.49 7.86
CA GLN A 126 108.61 -13.71 6.43
C GLN A 126 107.99 -15.09 6.19
N LEU A 127 106.92 -15.13 5.39
CA LEU A 127 106.25 -16.36 4.99
C LEU A 127 106.88 -16.95 3.72
N SER A 128 106.48 -18.16 3.36
CA SER A 128 107.03 -18.92 2.22
C SER A 128 106.90 -18.21 0.87
N GLY A 129 105.90 -17.35 0.69
CA GLY A 129 105.70 -16.56 -0.53
C GLY A 129 106.51 -15.25 -0.58
N GLY A 130 107.34 -14.99 0.44
CA GLY A 130 108.19 -13.79 0.54
C GLY A 130 107.52 -12.57 1.15
N GLN A 131 106.21 -12.62 1.37
CA GLN A 131 105.45 -11.61 2.11
C GLN A 131 105.76 -11.66 3.60
N TYR A 132 105.57 -10.56 4.32
CA TYR A 132 105.70 -10.51 5.76
C TYR A 132 104.34 -10.49 6.44
N GLY A 133 104.25 -11.23 7.54
CA GLY A 133 103.12 -11.28 8.47
C GLY A 133 103.58 -11.14 9.91
N ASN A 134 102.67 -11.42 10.85
CA ASN A 134 102.96 -11.42 12.29
C ASN A 134 102.22 -12.58 12.99
N SER A 135 102.50 -12.75 14.28
CA SER A 135 101.93 -13.82 15.12
C SER A 135 100.42 -13.66 15.34
N THR A 136 99.70 -14.77 15.48
CA THR A 136 98.28 -14.81 15.91
C THR A 136 98.03 -14.26 17.30
N SER A 137 99.07 -14.15 18.12
CA SER A 137 98.98 -13.59 19.48
C SER A 137 98.81 -12.07 19.49
N ASP A 138 99.10 -11.39 18.38
CA ASP A 138 98.95 -9.94 18.27
C ASP A 138 97.49 -9.54 17.98
N ILE A 139 97.11 -8.31 18.34
CA ILE A 139 95.74 -7.81 18.19
C ILE A 139 95.38 -7.60 16.70
N ALA A 140 96.32 -7.10 15.91
CA ALA A 140 96.16 -6.84 14.47
C ALA A 140 96.94 -7.86 13.62
N SER A 141 96.45 -8.17 12.42
CA SER A 141 97.30 -8.71 11.36
C SER A 141 98.10 -7.59 10.72
N VAL A 142 99.38 -7.84 10.47
CA VAL A 142 100.23 -7.01 9.62
C VAL A 142 100.47 -7.76 8.32
N PHE A 143 100.40 -7.06 7.19
CA PHE A 143 100.74 -7.61 5.89
C PHE A 143 101.63 -6.64 5.13
N VAL A 144 102.78 -7.16 4.66
CA VAL A 144 103.64 -6.47 3.70
C VAL A 144 103.84 -7.40 2.51
N PRO A 145 103.38 -7.02 1.30
CA PRO A 145 103.52 -7.86 0.11
C PRO A 145 104.98 -8.13 -0.24
N ASN A 146 105.23 -9.24 -0.93
CA ASN A 146 106.57 -9.62 -1.41
C ASN A 146 107.13 -8.66 -2.47
N THR A 147 106.31 -7.76 -3.01
CA THR A 147 106.69 -6.71 -3.95
C THR A 147 107.29 -5.48 -3.26
N ILE A 148 107.20 -5.39 -1.92
CA ILE A 148 107.69 -4.26 -1.12
C ILE A 148 108.86 -4.70 -0.25
N SER A 149 109.96 -3.94 -0.28
CA SER A 149 111.13 -4.20 0.58
C SER A 149 110.92 -3.65 2.00
N LEU A 150 111.16 -4.50 3.00
CA LEU A 150 111.06 -4.13 4.42
C LEU A 150 112.28 -3.29 4.86
N THR A 151 112.18 -1.97 4.69
CA THR A 151 113.22 -1.00 5.11
C THR A 151 113.03 -0.57 6.57
N GLU A 152 114.08 -0.04 7.21
CA GLU A 152 113.97 0.55 8.58
C GLU A 152 112.87 1.63 8.66
N SER A 153 112.73 2.44 7.60
CA SER A 153 111.67 3.44 7.53
C SER A 153 110.28 2.79 7.46
N LEU A 154 110.10 1.68 6.75
CA LEU A 154 108.82 0.99 6.69
C LEU A 154 108.49 0.32 8.03
N VAL A 155 109.47 -0.30 8.68
CA VAL A 155 109.31 -0.86 10.03
C VAL A 155 108.89 0.24 11.03
N ALA A 156 109.53 1.41 10.97
CA ALA A 156 109.16 2.57 11.79
C ALA A 156 107.72 3.05 11.53
N GLU A 157 107.24 3.01 10.29
CA GLU A 157 105.85 3.34 9.91
C GLU A 157 104.85 2.29 10.40
N ILE A 158 105.19 1.00 10.32
CA ILE A 158 104.36 -0.09 10.85
C ILE A 158 104.27 0.02 12.38
N ASN A 159 105.39 0.20 13.08
CA ASN A 159 105.43 0.39 14.53
C ASN A 159 104.53 1.56 14.98
N ASN A 160 104.58 2.68 14.26
CA ASN A 160 103.70 3.83 14.52
C ASN A 160 102.23 3.49 14.27
N SER A 161 101.92 2.65 13.29
CA SER A 161 100.56 2.23 12.95
C SER A 161 99.97 1.25 13.95
N MET A 162 100.78 0.45 14.64
CA MET A 162 100.31 -0.51 15.65
C MET A 162 99.66 0.13 16.87
N TYR A 163 99.85 1.44 17.11
CA TYR A 163 99.11 2.16 18.15
C TYR A 163 97.60 2.24 17.86
N LEU A 164 97.15 1.90 16.65
CA LEU A 164 95.75 1.68 16.34
C LEU A 164 95.11 0.57 17.19
N ASP A 165 95.91 -0.33 17.78
CA ASP A 165 95.47 -1.38 18.72
C ASP A 165 94.70 -0.79 19.92
N MET A 166 94.98 0.46 20.30
CA MET A 166 94.32 1.15 21.40
C MET A 166 92.89 1.61 21.06
N TYR A 167 92.52 1.60 19.78
CA TYR A 167 91.25 2.18 19.30
C TYR A 167 90.41 1.20 18.48
N ALA A 168 91.01 0.45 17.55
CA ALA A 168 90.28 -0.43 16.63
C ALA A 168 89.37 -1.46 17.33
N PRO A 169 89.82 -2.17 18.39
CA PRO A 169 88.98 -3.17 19.07
C PRO A 169 87.72 -2.56 19.71
N ALA A 170 87.81 -1.33 20.21
CA ALA A 170 86.65 -0.65 20.80
C ALA A 170 85.58 -0.33 19.75
N ILE A 171 85.99 0.04 18.52
CA ILE A 171 85.07 0.31 17.42
C ILE A 171 84.41 -1.00 16.94
N LEU A 172 85.20 -2.07 16.75
CA LEU A 172 84.67 -3.39 16.38
C LEU A 172 83.64 -3.90 17.41
N ASN A 173 83.96 -3.81 18.71
CA ASN A 173 83.05 -4.24 19.77
C ASN A 173 81.77 -3.40 19.85
N ALA A 174 81.85 -2.09 19.54
CA ALA A 174 80.69 -1.20 19.55
C ALA A 174 79.80 -1.33 18.30
N ASN A 175 80.33 -1.91 17.21
CA ASN A 175 79.64 -2.01 15.93
C ASN A 175 79.67 -3.47 15.42
N PRO A 176 78.74 -4.33 15.87
CA PRO A 176 78.72 -5.75 15.51
C PRO A 176 78.62 -6.03 14.00
N ASN A 177 78.12 -5.07 13.22
CA ASN A 177 78.00 -5.17 11.76
C ASN A 177 79.31 -4.89 11.02
N VAL A 178 80.33 -4.33 11.71
CA VAL A 178 81.65 -4.08 11.16
C VAL A 178 82.50 -5.34 11.36
N VAL A 179 82.84 -6.02 10.26
CA VAL A 179 83.61 -7.26 10.29
C VAL A 179 85.10 -7.04 10.29
N ALA A 180 85.55 -5.89 9.78
CA ALA A 180 86.95 -5.54 9.73
C ALA A 180 87.18 -4.03 9.81
N ILE A 181 88.31 -3.64 10.39
CA ILE A 181 88.86 -2.29 10.30
C ILE A 181 90.31 -2.42 9.90
N TYR A 182 90.77 -1.62 8.94
CA TYR A 182 92.15 -1.68 8.50
C TYR A 182 92.69 -0.31 8.11
N PHE A 183 94.00 -0.20 8.26
CA PHE A 183 94.80 0.90 7.74
C PHE A 183 95.69 0.37 6.62
N ILE A 184 95.63 1.01 5.46
CA ILE A 184 96.53 0.72 4.33
C ILE A 184 97.40 1.93 4.09
N GLY A 185 98.70 1.76 4.27
CA GLY A 185 99.69 2.79 4.00
C GLY A 185 99.80 3.10 2.51
N ASN A 186 100.22 4.32 2.20
CA ASN A 186 100.48 4.76 0.82
C ASN A 186 101.62 3.97 0.10
N VAL A 187 102.37 3.15 0.83
CA VAL A 187 103.40 2.23 0.31
C VAL A 187 102.97 0.75 0.39
N ASN A 188 101.65 0.49 0.40
CA ASN A 188 101.05 -0.83 0.28
C ASN A 188 101.39 -1.81 1.42
N TYR A 189 101.42 -1.34 2.67
CA TYR A 189 101.36 -2.21 3.85
C TYR A 189 99.99 -2.10 4.52
N THR A 190 99.55 -3.17 5.18
CA THR A 190 98.23 -3.25 5.79
C THR A 190 98.35 -3.60 7.27
N ILE A 191 97.61 -2.86 8.10
CA ILE A 191 97.28 -3.24 9.48
C ILE A 191 95.79 -3.56 9.52
N TYR A 192 95.41 -4.77 9.92
CA TYR A 192 94.05 -5.28 9.80
C TYR A 192 93.56 -5.83 11.14
N TYR A 193 92.33 -5.46 11.51
CA TYR A 193 91.65 -5.88 12.73
C TYR A 193 90.33 -6.57 12.38
N PRO A 194 89.98 -7.68 13.05
CA PRO A 194 90.80 -8.42 14.04
C PRO A 194 91.95 -9.17 13.35
N ASN A 195 92.92 -9.68 14.11
CA ASN A 195 93.97 -10.51 13.55
C ASN A 195 93.39 -11.82 12.97
N ILE A 196 93.44 -11.95 11.65
CA ILE A 196 92.98 -13.13 10.89
C ILE A 196 94.15 -13.85 10.23
N GLU A 197 95.39 -13.58 10.61
CA GLU A 197 96.59 -14.03 9.87
C GLU A 197 96.55 -13.59 8.40
N LEU A 198 96.24 -12.30 8.16
CA LEU A 198 95.98 -11.78 6.80
C LEU A 198 97.02 -12.24 5.76
N ALA A 199 98.32 -12.22 6.10
CA ALA A 199 99.41 -12.63 5.23
C ALA A 199 99.36 -14.08 4.73
N SER A 200 98.60 -14.96 5.40
CA SER A 200 98.35 -16.35 5.02
C SER A 200 97.08 -16.52 4.18
N ASN A 201 96.15 -15.56 4.23
CA ASN A 201 94.81 -15.66 3.63
C ASN A 201 94.67 -14.93 2.29
N ILE A 202 95.61 -14.04 1.96
CA ILE A 202 95.61 -13.29 0.68
C ILE A 202 96.88 -13.59 -0.13
N PRO A 203 96.87 -13.33 -1.45
CA PRO A 203 98.04 -13.55 -2.30
C PRO A 203 99.30 -12.80 -1.80
N PRO A 204 100.51 -13.40 -1.87
CA PRO A 204 101.75 -12.76 -1.43
C PRO A 204 102.07 -11.41 -2.09
N ASP A 205 101.57 -11.19 -3.30
CA ASP A 205 101.74 -10.00 -4.13
C ASP A 205 100.50 -9.09 -4.12
N PHE A 206 99.56 -9.31 -3.20
CA PHE A 206 98.29 -8.56 -3.13
C PHE A 206 98.53 -7.04 -3.09
N ASP A 207 97.95 -6.34 -4.06
CA ASP A 207 98.02 -4.90 -4.17
C ASP A 207 96.78 -4.25 -3.55
N ALA A 208 96.93 -3.80 -2.30
CA ALA A 208 95.83 -3.18 -1.55
C ALA A 208 95.55 -1.74 -2.02
N VAL A 209 96.50 -1.07 -2.69
CA VAL A 209 96.33 0.33 -3.12
C VAL A 209 95.55 0.46 -4.45
N SER A 210 95.39 -0.62 -5.21
CA SER A 210 94.53 -0.66 -6.41
C SER A 210 93.08 -1.03 -6.12
N GLN A 211 92.74 -1.41 -4.89
CA GLN A 211 91.41 -1.88 -4.53
C GLN A 211 90.38 -0.75 -4.45
N PRO A 212 89.06 -1.04 -4.58
CA PRO A 212 88.00 -0.04 -4.56
C PRO A 212 88.00 0.85 -3.30
N PHE A 213 88.20 0.26 -2.13
CA PHE A 213 88.23 0.98 -0.85
C PHE A 213 89.39 1.99 -0.73
N PHE A 214 90.51 1.77 -1.43
CA PHE A 214 91.65 2.69 -1.41
C PHE A 214 91.49 3.75 -2.50
N THR A 215 91.12 3.31 -3.70
CA THR A 215 91.02 4.17 -4.87
C THR A 215 89.88 5.18 -4.77
N ILE A 216 88.78 4.87 -4.08
CA ILE A 216 87.64 5.79 -3.91
C ILE A 216 87.98 7.05 -3.11
N VAL A 217 88.92 6.95 -2.16
CA VAL A 217 89.34 8.10 -1.32
C VAL A 217 90.77 8.58 -1.58
N ASN A 218 91.46 8.04 -2.59
CA ASN A 218 92.79 8.51 -2.94
C ASN A 218 92.76 9.99 -3.41
N PRO A 219 93.91 10.70 -3.39
CA PRO A 219 93.94 12.12 -3.75
C PRO A 219 93.45 12.44 -5.17
N LYS A 220 93.51 11.48 -6.10
CA LYS A 220 93.09 11.65 -7.50
C LYS A 220 91.56 11.69 -7.63
N ASN A 221 90.88 10.80 -6.91
CA ASN A 221 89.43 10.59 -7.03
C ASN A 221 88.63 11.35 -5.95
N ASN A 222 89.29 11.78 -4.87
CA ASN A 222 88.66 12.46 -3.73
C ASN A 222 89.43 13.73 -3.31
N PRO A 223 89.44 14.79 -4.16
CA PRO A 223 90.15 16.03 -3.88
C PRO A 223 89.63 16.74 -2.62
N ASP A 224 88.37 16.51 -2.28
CA ASP A 224 87.68 17.05 -1.10
C ASP A 224 88.08 16.37 0.22
N ARG A 225 88.86 15.27 0.15
CA ARG A 225 89.34 14.50 1.31
C ARG A 225 88.22 13.99 2.24
N LYS A 226 87.05 13.71 1.68
CA LYS A 226 85.87 13.23 2.45
C LYS A 226 85.94 11.73 2.68
N ALA A 227 85.30 11.25 3.74
CA ALA A 227 84.99 9.84 3.86
C ALA A 227 84.00 9.46 2.74
N GLN A 228 84.19 8.28 2.13
CA GLN A 228 83.30 7.77 1.09
C GLN A 228 83.02 6.28 1.30
N TRP A 229 81.83 5.86 0.87
CA TRP A 229 81.42 4.46 0.88
C TRP A 229 81.63 3.84 -0.49
N THR A 230 82.20 2.63 -0.53
CA THR A 230 82.31 1.88 -1.78
C THR A 230 80.94 1.39 -2.24
N PRO A 231 80.75 1.19 -3.56
CA PRO A 231 79.77 0.21 -4.04
C PRO A 231 80.03 -1.17 -3.40
N PRO A 232 79.04 -2.08 -3.34
CA PRO A 232 79.26 -3.39 -2.77
C PRO A 232 80.24 -4.19 -3.61
N TYR A 233 81.08 -4.98 -2.97
CA TYR A 233 82.01 -5.86 -3.66
C TYR A 233 82.26 -7.12 -2.84
N GLN A 234 82.71 -8.18 -3.51
CA GLN A 234 83.08 -9.41 -2.83
C GLN A 234 84.45 -9.24 -2.16
N ASP A 235 84.47 -9.39 -0.84
CA ASP A 235 85.65 -9.21 0.00
C ASP A 235 86.79 -10.18 -0.35
N PRO A 236 88.00 -9.66 -0.64
CA PRO A 236 89.22 -10.45 -0.78
C PRO A 236 89.59 -11.31 0.42
N ALA A 237 89.26 -10.87 1.64
CA ALA A 237 89.54 -11.63 2.87
C ALA A 237 88.52 -12.77 3.11
N GLY A 238 87.53 -12.93 2.24
CA GLY A 238 86.61 -14.06 2.24
C GLY A 238 85.38 -13.90 3.13
N THR A 239 85.07 -12.69 3.62
CA THR A 239 83.89 -12.45 4.47
C THR A 239 82.57 -12.34 3.70
N GLY A 240 82.58 -12.42 2.36
CA GLY A 240 81.38 -12.32 1.53
C GLY A 240 81.25 -10.96 0.85
N LEU A 241 80.03 -10.57 0.49
CA LEU A 241 79.75 -9.22 -0.02
C LEU A 241 79.81 -8.20 1.12
N ILE A 242 80.53 -7.10 0.90
CA ILE A 242 80.72 -6.03 1.87
C ILE A 242 80.53 -4.65 1.23
N VAL A 243 80.28 -3.66 2.09
CA VAL A 243 80.41 -2.23 1.76
C VAL A 243 81.41 -1.61 2.71
N THR A 244 82.29 -0.76 2.18
CA THR A 244 83.41 -0.23 2.97
C THR A 244 83.29 1.27 3.15
N SER A 245 83.32 1.73 4.40
CA SER A 245 83.49 3.13 4.74
C SER A 245 84.98 3.47 4.76
N ALA A 246 85.48 4.16 3.74
CA ALA A 246 86.88 4.55 3.61
C ALA A 246 87.07 6.04 3.96
N THR A 247 88.10 6.35 4.74
CA THR A 247 88.52 7.71 5.09
C THR A 247 90.00 7.90 4.77
N PRO A 248 90.37 8.94 4.00
CA PRO A 248 91.76 9.18 3.68
C PRO A 248 92.50 9.78 4.89
N VAL A 249 93.71 9.30 5.14
CA VAL A 249 94.56 9.79 6.23
C VAL A 249 95.63 10.71 5.66
N TYR A 250 95.70 11.92 6.21
CA TYR A 250 96.72 12.92 5.88
C TYR A 250 97.55 13.25 7.11
N ASP A 251 98.81 13.62 6.94
CA ASP A 251 99.62 14.17 8.03
C ASP A 251 99.39 15.68 8.21
N GLN A 252 100.04 16.26 9.21
CA GLN A 252 99.95 17.70 9.51
C GLN A 252 100.40 18.60 8.35
N ASN A 253 101.21 18.08 7.42
CA ASN A 253 101.68 18.78 6.23
C ASN A 253 100.76 18.54 5.02
N SER A 254 99.54 18.01 5.23
CA SER A 254 98.59 17.67 4.17
C SER A 254 99.12 16.63 3.17
N ARG A 255 100.12 15.82 3.53
CA ARG A 255 100.57 14.71 2.68
C ARG A 255 99.68 13.50 2.92
N PHE A 256 99.26 12.85 1.83
CA PHE A 256 98.47 11.63 1.89
C PHE A 256 99.32 10.47 2.41
N ARG A 257 98.87 9.82 3.48
CA ARG A 257 99.59 8.76 4.19
C ARG A 257 98.98 7.38 3.99
N GLY A 258 97.73 7.30 3.57
CA GLY A 258 97.02 6.04 3.40
C GLY A 258 95.52 6.19 3.59
N VAL A 259 94.85 5.05 3.73
CA VAL A 259 93.40 4.97 3.91
C VAL A 259 93.12 4.16 5.16
N LEU A 260 92.23 4.68 6.00
CA LEU A 260 91.60 3.91 7.05
C LEU A 260 90.19 3.52 6.59
N ALA A 261 89.84 2.25 6.71
CA ALA A 261 88.58 1.73 6.22
C ALA A 261 87.95 0.77 7.23
N ALA A 262 86.63 0.67 7.18
CA ALA A 262 85.86 -0.33 7.90
C ALA A 262 84.89 -1.05 6.96
N ASP A 263 84.93 -2.37 6.99
CA ASP A 263 84.07 -3.23 6.18
C ASP A 263 82.82 -3.59 6.97
N VAL A 264 81.68 -3.36 6.34
CA VAL A 264 80.36 -3.74 6.86
C VAL A 264 79.85 -4.89 6.02
N GLN A 265 79.51 -6.00 6.68
CA GLN A 265 79.01 -7.18 5.98
C GLN A 265 77.60 -6.92 5.44
N LEU A 266 77.43 -7.16 4.14
CA LEU A 266 76.15 -6.94 3.49
C LEU A 266 75.08 -7.91 4.01
N ALA A 267 75.47 -9.13 4.38
CA ALA A 267 74.57 -10.10 4.99
C ALA A 267 73.88 -9.56 6.25
N SER A 268 74.59 -8.81 7.11
CA SER A 268 74.02 -8.20 8.32
C SER A 268 73.00 -7.12 7.98
N ILE A 269 73.28 -6.30 6.97
CA ILE A 269 72.30 -5.32 6.45
C ILE A 269 71.09 -6.07 5.89
N SER A 270 71.32 -7.13 5.11
CA SER A 270 70.25 -7.95 4.52
C SER A 270 69.37 -8.60 5.55
N GLU A 271 69.92 -9.12 6.65
CA GLU A 271 69.17 -9.72 7.77
C GLU A 271 68.32 -8.66 8.50
N GLN A 272 68.87 -7.48 8.76
CA GLN A 272 68.11 -6.36 9.35
C GLN A 272 66.96 -5.94 8.44
N ILE A 273 67.20 -5.76 7.14
CA ILE A 273 66.15 -5.41 6.17
C ILE A 273 65.11 -6.52 6.06
N SER A 274 65.52 -7.79 6.07
CA SER A 274 64.61 -8.95 6.01
C SER A 274 63.77 -9.12 7.29
N SER A 275 64.22 -8.55 8.41
CA SER A 275 63.47 -8.55 9.67
C SER A 275 62.28 -7.57 9.69
N ILE A 276 62.26 -6.60 8.75
CA ILE A 276 61.16 -5.65 8.62
C ILE A 276 59.94 -6.42 8.10
N LYS A 277 58.97 -6.67 8.98
CA LYS A 277 57.73 -7.37 8.64
C LYS A 277 56.63 -6.38 8.27
N ILE A 278 56.13 -6.47 7.04
CA ILE A 278 55.01 -5.66 6.54
C ILE A 278 53.95 -6.58 5.97
N GLY A 279 52.73 -6.49 6.49
CA GLY A 279 51.67 -7.43 6.12
C GLY A 279 52.02 -8.87 6.49
N LYS A 280 51.51 -9.82 5.72
CA LYS A 280 51.74 -11.26 5.87
C LYS A 280 52.85 -11.75 4.93
N SER A 281 52.89 -11.24 3.70
CA SER A 281 53.87 -11.64 2.67
C SER A 281 54.69 -10.48 2.10
N GLY A 282 54.49 -9.27 2.60
CA GLY A 282 55.30 -8.12 2.21
C GLY A 282 56.73 -8.23 2.72
N PHE A 283 57.66 -7.61 2.00
CA PHE A 283 59.07 -7.65 2.30
C PHE A 283 59.78 -6.34 1.94
N ALA A 284 60.92 -6.10 2.58
CA ALA A 284 61.81 -5.01 2.24
C ALA A 284 62.98 -5.49 1.37
N PHE A 285 63.52 -4.59 0.54
CA PHE A 285 64.67 -4.82 -0.30
C PHE A 285 65.49 -3.53 -0.42
N LEU A 286 66.77 -3.66 -0.75
CA LEU A 286 67.72 -2.55 -0.81
C LEU A 286 68.39 -2.53 -2.19
N ILE A 287 68.47 -1.35 -2.80
CA ILE A 287 69.15 -1.15 -4.07
C ILE A 287 70.15 0.00 -4.02
N ASP A 288 71.14 -0.03 -4.90
CA ASP A 288 72.13 1.03 -5.03
C ASP A 288 71.74 2.12 -6.07
N PRO A 289 72.56 3.17 -6.27
CA PRO A 289 72.32 4.21 -7.28
C PRO A 289 72.38 3.75 -8.74
N ALA A 290 72.65 2.48 -9.01
CA ALA A 290 72.54 1.87 -10.34
C ALA A 290 71.35 0.87 -10.43
N GLY A 291 70.51 0.83 -9.38
CA GLY A 291 69.38 -0.09 -9.26
C GLY A 291 69.79 -1.54 -9.05
N ARG A 292 71.04 -1.81 -8.70
CA ARG A 292 71.54 -3.15 -8.42
C ARG A 292 71.01 -3.63 -7.09
N ILE A 293 70.72 -4.93 -7.01
CA ILE A 293 70.15 -5.53 -5.81
C ILE A 293 71.25 -5.71 -4.76
N ILE A 294 71.05 -5.12 -3.59
CA ILE A 294 71.95 -5.21 -2.45
C ILE A 294 71.42 -6.23 -1.45
N SER A 295 70.13 -6.14 -1.14
CA SER A 295 69.41 -7.12 -0.34
C SER A 295 68.04 -7.35 -0.95
N MET A 296 67.68 -8.61 -1.13
CA MET A 296 66.34 -9.00 -1.55
C MET A 296 66.07 -10.43 -1.08
N PRO A 297 64.89 -10.71 -0.49
CA PRO A 297 64.51 -12.08 -0.19
C PRO A 297 64.12 -12.84 -1.46
N ASP A 298 64.10 -14.17 -1.40
CA ASP A 298 63.77 -15.05 -2.54
C ASP A 298 62.44 -14.67 -3.23
N ALA A 299 61.45 -14.22 -2.46
CA ALA A 299 60.16 -13.74 -2.99
C ALA A 299 60.32 -12.54 -3.94
N GLY A 300 61.28 -11.64 -3.68
CA GLY A 300 61.57 -10.51 -4.56
C GLY A 300 62.21 -10.94 -5.86
N TYR A 301 63.17 -11.87 -5.83
CA TYR A 301 63.79 -12.41 -7.05
C TYR A 301 62.74 -13.04 -7.98
N LEU A 302 61.78 -13.79 -7.42
CA LEU A 302 60.66 -14.35 -8.16
C LEU A 302 59.78 -13.26 -8.80
N ILE A 303 59.46 -12.20 -8.06
CA ILE A 303 58.60 -11.10 -8.50
C ILE A 303 59.22 -10.30 -9.66
N PHE A 304 60.53 -10.03 -9.58
CA PHE A 304 61.25 -9.28 -10.61
C PHE A 304 61.75 -10.18 -11.76
N GLU A 305 61.44 -11.48 -11.73
CA GLU A 305 61.91 -12.49 -12.69
C GLU A 305 63.44 -12.54 -12.79
N LEU A 306 64.10 -12.45 -11.63
CA LEU A 306 65.55 -12.43 -11.49
C LEU A 306 66.06 -13.72 -10.84
N GLN A 307 67.35 -13.98 -11.02
CA GLN A 307 68.07 -15.05 -10.33
C GLN A 307 69.16 -14.40 -9.45
N PRO A 308 69.40 -14.91 -8.22
CA PRO A 308 70.52 -14.47 -7.41
C PRO A 308 71.85 -14.66 -8.14
N GLU A 309 72.73 -13.67 -8.04
CA GLU A 309 74.06 -13.69 -8.69
C GLU A 309 75.14 -14.14 -7.71
N THR A 310 76.09 -14.94 -8.18
CA THR A 310 77.34 -15.20 -7.47
C THR A 310 78.41 -14.21 -7.96
N VAL A 311 78.89 -13.35 -7.07
CA VAL A 311 79.82 -12.27 -7.40
C VAL A 311 81.28 -12.74 -7.21
N PRO A 312 82.15 -12.65 -8.24
CA PRO A 312 83.58 -12.93 -8.09
C PRO A 312 84.28 -11.96 -7.13
N VAL A 313 85.40 -12.39 -6.53
CA VAL A 313 86.20 -11.54 -5.62
C VAL A 313 86.60 -10.22 -6.30
N ASN A 314 86.45 -9.10 -5.59
CA ASN A 314 86.67 -7.73 -6.10
C ASN A 314 85.73 -7.24 -7.20
N GLU A 315 84.69 -7.99 -7.54
CA GLU A 315 83.65 -7.54 -8.44
C GLU A 315 82.42 -7.05 -7.67
N THR A 316 81.62 -6.21 -8.33
CA THR A 316 80.34 -5.69 -7.82
C THR A 316 79.21 -6.46 -8.48
N PRO A 317 78.06 -6.67 -7.80
CA PRO A 317 76.86 -7.19 -8.43
C PRO A 317 76.53 -6.49 -9.76
N GLN A 318 75.96 -7.22 -10.72
CA GLN A 318 75.53 -6.70 -12.02
C GLN A 318 74.02 -6.80 -12.21
N VAL A 319 73.33 -7.67 -11.45
CA VAL A 319 71.87 -7.79 -11.51
C VAL A 319 71.19 -6.51 -11.01
N THR A 320 70.39 -5.90 -11.89
CA THR A 320 69.64 -4.65 -11.63
C THR A 320 68.14 -4.85 -11.82
N ILE A 321 67.34 -4.13 -11.02
CA ILE A 321 65.88 -4.07 -11.16
C ILE A 321 65.44 -3.04 -12.21
N LEU A 322 66.35 -2.22 -12.72
CA LEU A 322 66.04 -1.22 -13.74
C LEU A 322 65.58 -1.87 -15.06
N GLY A 323 64.53 -1.32 -15.65
CA GLY A 323 63.96 -1.81 -16.91
C GLY A 323 63.26 -3.18 -16.80
N ARG A 324 63.04 -3.68 -15.58
CA ARG A 324 62.33 -4.95 -15.31
C ARG A 324 60.88 -4.70 -14.88
N GLY A 325 60.04 -5.71 -15.10
CA GLY A 325 58.62 -5.66 -14.76
C GLY A 325 57.79 -4.74 -15.66
N SER A 326 56.58 -4.43 -15.20
CA SER A 326 55.59 -3.57 -15.85
C SER A 326 55.99 -2.09 -15.87
N ALA A 327 55.34 -1.28 -16.72
CA ALA A 327 55.70 0.13 -16.90
C ALA A 327 55.60 0.97 -15.62
N ASN A 328 54.66 0.65 -14.72
CA ASN A 328 54.54 1.28 -13.41
C ASN A 328 55.67 0.88 -12.45
N ILE A 329 56.12 -0.38 -12.46
CA ILE A 329 57.31 -0.81 -11.72
C ILE A 329 58.54 -0.05 -12.21
N GLN A 330 58.76 0.01 -13.52
CA GLN A 330 59.91 0.72 -14.10
C GLN A 330 59.93 2.21 -13.73
N ALA A 331 58.75 2.86 -13.69
CA ALA A 331 58.63 4.25 -13.27
C ALA A 331 59.00 4.41 -11.78
N VAL A 332 58.54 3.51 -10.91
CA VAL A 332 58.86 3.55 -9.48
C VAL A 332 60.35 3.28 -9.26
N THR A 333 60.91 2.22 -9.85
CA THR A 333 62.33 1.89 -9.67
C THR A 333 63.21 3.02 -10.17
N SER A 334 62.89 3.67 -11.29
CA SER A 334 63.62 4.86 -11.76
C SER A 334 63.64 6.01 -10.74
N ARG A 335 62.52 6.27 -10.06
CA ARG A 335 62.44 7.28 -8.98
C ARG A 335 63.25 6.87 -7.75
N MET A 336 63.27 5.57 -7.42
CA MET A 336 64.13 5.05 -6.34
C MET A 336 65.60 5.33 -6.62
N VAL A 337 66.06 5.07 -7.85
CA VAL A 337 67.47 5.30 -8.22
C VAL A 337 67.80 6.79 -8.30
N ALA A 338 66.82 7.65 -8.58
CA ALA A 338 66.96 9.11 -8.53
C ALA A 338 67.03 9.68 -7.10
N GLY A 339 66.86 8.83 -6.07
CA GLY A 339 66.89 9.26 -4.66
C GLY A 339 65.60 9.96 -4.21
N GLU A 340 64.48 9.70 -4.87
CA GLU A 340 63.17 10.18 -4.43
C GLU A 340 62.60 9.27 -3.33
N GLN A 341 61.57 9.77 -2.63
CA GLN A 341 60.77 8.99 -1.69
C GLN A 341 59.31 8.99 -2.12
N GLY A 342 58.58 7.92 -1.83
CA GLY A 342 57.15 7.86 -2.15
C GLY A 342 56.52 6.50 -1.92
N VAL A 343 55.19 6.46 -2.09
CA VAL A 343 54.41 5.23 -2.14
C VAL A 343 53.64 5.22 -3.45
N SER A 344 53.60 4.08 -4.12
CA SER A 344 52.90 3.92 -5.39
C SER A 344 52.30 2.54 -5.48
N THR A 345 51.16 2.43 -6.17
CA THR A 345 50.59 1.13 -6.53
C THR A 345 51.22 0.64 -7.83
N VAL A 346 51.68 -0.61 -7.82
CA VAL A 346 52.25 -1.29 -8.98
C VAL A 346 51.54 -2.62 -9.21
N ASP A 347 51.47 -3.05 -10.46
CA ASP A 347 50.83 -4.31 -10.83
C ASP A 347 51.89 -5.36 -11.13
N ILE A 348 51.80 -6.49 -10.41
CA ILE A 348 52.73 -7.62 -10.48
C ILE A 348 51.89 -8.87 -10.73
N GLN A 349 52.09 -9.52 -11.87
CA GLN A 349 51.33 -10.72 -12.26
C GLN A 349 49.80 -10.53 -12.12
N ASP A 350 49.29 -9.38 -12.60
CA ASP A 350 47.87 -8.97 -12.52
C ASP A 350 47.31 -8.75 -11.09
N ALA A 351 48.16 -8.71 -10.06
CA ALA A 351 47.80 -8.35 -8.71
C ALA A 351 48.40 -6.99 -8.30
N PRO A 352 47.64 -6.11 -7.63
CA PRO A 352 48.14 -4.82 -7.18
C PRO A 352 48.96 -4.93 -5.89
N TYR A 353 50.08 -4.23 -5.85
CA TYR A 353 51.00 -4.12 -4.72
C TYR A 353 51.25 -2.66 -4.38
N TYR A 354 51.41 -2.36 -3.10
CA TYR A 354 52.04 -1.10 -2.70
C TYR A 354 53.55 -1.26 -2.73
N MET A 355 54.22 -0.37 -3.46
CA MET A 355 55.66 -0.21 -3.46
C MET A 355 56.00 1.14 -2.80
N ALA A 356 56.55 1.08 -1.60
CA ALA A 356 57.04 2.24 -0.87
C ALA A 356 58.56 2.30 -0.96
N TYR A 357 59.13 3.49 -1.11
CA TYR A 357 60.57 3.68 -1.27
C TYR A 357 61.07 4.97 -0.64
N THR A 358 62.31 4.96 -0.15
CA THR A 358 62.99 6.12 0.46
C THR A 358 64.51 5.98 0.33
N PRO A 359 65.25 7.09 0.14
CA PRO A 359 66.71 7.04 0.05
C PRO A 359 67.39 6.87 1.42
N LEU A 360 68.61 6.35 1.39
CA LEU A 360 69.58 6.32 2.49
C LEU A 360 70.71 7.32 2.16
N PRO A 361 70.63 8.58 2.63
CA PRO A 361 71.51 9.65 2.18
C PRO A 361 73.00 9.39 2.39
N THR A 362 73.40 8.65 3.44
CA THR A 362 74.82 8.38 3.76
C THR A 362 75.53 7.60 2.65
N ILE A 363 74.84 6.63 2.04
CA ILE A 363 75.43 5.72 1.05
C ILE A 363 74.80 5.87 -0.35
N GLY A 364 73.74 6.68 -0.48
CA GLY A 364 73.01 6.92 -1.73
C GLY A 364 72.10 5.76 -2.16
N TYR A 365 71.89 4.75 -1.31
CA TYR A 365 71.07 3.60 -1.64
C TYR A 365 69.59 3.94 -1.45
N SER A 366 68.69 3.07 -1.89
CA SER A 366 67.26 3.21 -1.68
C SER A 366 66.66 1.96 -1.06
N LEU A 367 65.97 2.15 0.06
CA LEU A 367 65.21 1.12 0.74
C LEU A 367 63.80 1.08 0.13
N GLY A 368 63.40 -0.10 -0.35
CA GLY A 368 62.07 -0.38 -0.87
C GLY A 368 61.31 -1.37 0.01
N ILE A 369 60.00 -1.20 0.12
CA ILE A 369 59.08 -2.18 0.66
C ILE A 369 58.05 -2.52 -0.42
N LEU A 370 57.77 -3.80 -0.57
CA LEU A 370 56.74 -4.31 -1.45
C LEU A 370 55.74 -5.14 -0.64
N VAL A 371 54.46 -4.78 -0.69
CA VAL A 371 53.39 -5.51 0.02
C VAL A 371 52.15 -5.64 -0.86
N PRO A 372 51.48 -6.82 -0.89
CA PRO A 372 50.24 -6.96 -1.63
C PRO A 372 49.17 -6.00 -1.10
N GLN A 373 48.48 -5.29 -1.99
CA GLN A 373 47.44 -4.34 -1.59
C GLN A 373 46.31 -5.04 -0.82
N ILE A 374 45.96 -6.27 -1.21
CA ILE A 374 44.89 -7.05 -0.56
C ILE A 374 45.15 -7.34 0.93
N GLU A 375 46.41 -7.43 1.35
CA GLU A 375 46.76 -7.65 2.76
C GLU A 375 46.58 -6.38 3.60
N MET A 376 46.87 -5.22 3.00
CA MET A 376 46.65 -3.92 3.64
C MET A 376 45.16 -3.54 3.65
N ASP A 377 44.41 -3.99 2.64
CA ASP A 377 42.97 -3.73 2.49
C ASP A 377 42.09 -4.79 3.19
N GLU A 378 42.65 -5.83 3.81
CA GLU A 378 41.88 -6.89 4.51
C GLU A 378 40.90 -6.33 5.57
N PRO A 379 41.30 -5.36 6.44
CA PRO A 379 40.37 -4.73 7.37
C PRO A 379 39.21 -4.00 6.67
N PHE A 380 39.46 -3.41 5.49
CA PHE A 380 38.44 -2.77 4.67
C PHE A 380 37.46 -3.79 4.10
N LEU A 381 37.95 -4.91 3.55
CA LEU A 381 37.11 -5.96 2.97
C LEU A 381 36.16 -6.55 4.02
N ALA A 382 36.66 -6.83 5.23
CA ALA A 382 35.85 -7.31 6.35
C ALA A 382 34.80 -6.27 6.79
N ALA A 383 35.17 -4.99 6.87
CA ALA A 383 34.24 -3.91 7.20
C ALA A 383 33.15 -3.73 6.14
N ARG A 384 33.52 -3.78 4.86
CA ARG A 384 32.58 -3.73 3.72
C ARG A 384 31.57 -4.86 3.80
N ASP A 385 32.01 -6.10 4.03
CA ASP A 385 31.15 -7.27 4.13
C ASP A 385 30.18 -7.19 5.32
N ARG A 386 30.64 -6.60 6.43
CA ARG A 386 29.76 -6.33 7.57
C ARG A 386 28.71 -5.27 7.24
N ILE A 387 29.10 -4.17 6.60
CA ILE A 387 28.19 -3.09 6.19
C ILE A 387 27.13 -3.61 5.22
N THR A 388 27.52 -4.45 4.23
CA THR A 388 26.58 -5.01 3.25
C THR A 388 25.58 -5.96 3.92
N SER A 389 26.05 -6.83 4.81
CA SER A 389 25.23 -7.76 5.58
C SER A 389 24.24 -7.03 6.52
N GLU A 390 24.71 -6.04 7.29
CA GLU A 390 23.85 -5.23 8.17
C GLU A 390 22.85 -4.38 7.39
N THR A 391 23.23 -3.88 6.21
CA THR A 391 22.31 -3.16 5.30
C THR A 391 21.23 -4.09 4.76
N GLN A 392 21.60 -5.31 4.35
CA GLN A 392 20.66 -6.29 3.83
C GLN A 392 19.66 -6.74 4.90
N SER A 393 20.12 -7.00 6.13
CA SER A 393 19.24 -7.36 7.24
C SER A 393 18.28 -6.21 7.61
N THR A 394 18.75 -4.97 7.59
CA THR A 394 17.90 -3.78 7.81
C THR A 394 16.82 -3.64 6.73
N LEU A 395 17.16 -3.83 5.46
CA LEU A 395 16.20 -3.80 4.35
C LEU A 395 15.18 -4.94 4.43
N GLN A 396 15.61 -6.15 4.83
CA GLN A 396 14.70 -7.28 5.05
C GLN A 396 13.72 -6.98 6.19
N LEU A 397 14.19 -6.45 7.32
CA LEU A 397 13.33 -6.04 8.44
C LEU A 397 12.31 -4.98 8.01
N ALA A 398 12.75 -3.97 7.24
CA ALA A 398 11.87 -2.94 6.71
C ALA A 398 10.80 -3.52 5.77
N ALA A 399 11.16 -4.48 4.92
CA ALA A 399 10.21 -5.17 4.04
C ALA A 399 9.18 -6.00 4.84
N ILE A 400 9.61 -6.71 5.88
CA ILE A 400 8.71 -7.46 6.78
C ILE A 400 7.74 -6.50 7.48
N LEU A 401 8.23 -5.36 8.00
CA LEU A 401 7.39 -4.35 8.63
C LEU A 401 6.38 -3.73 7.65
N LEU A 402 6.78 -3.49 6.39
CA LEU A 402 5.87 -3.02 5.33
C LEU A 402 4.75 -4.03 5.05
N VAL A 403 5.09 -5.32 4.95
CA VAL A 403 4.08 -6.38 4.78
C VAL A 403 3.17 -6.47 5.99
N ALA A 404 3.72 -6.41 7.22
CA ALA A 404 2.94 -6.42 8.45
C ALA A 404 1.96 -5.23 8.53
N LEU A 405 2.41 -4.03 8.14
CA LEU A 405 1.55 -2.85 8.09
C LEU A 405 0.48 -2.95 6.99
N MET A 406 0.79 -3.53 5.82
CA MET A 406 -0.21 -3.81 4.79
C MET A 406 -1.27 -4.80 5.27
N LEU A 407 -0.86 -5.87 5.96
CA LEU A 407 -1.79 -6.83 6.57
C LEU A 407 -2.63 -6.18 7.67
N GLY A 408 -2.04 -5.32 8.49
CA GLY A 408 -2.75 -4.54 9.50
C GLY A 408 -3.79 -3.61 8.88
N ALA A 409 -3.43 -2.87 7.82
CA ALA A 409 -4.36 -2.02 7.08
C ALA A 409 -5.50 -2.81 6.44
N ALA A 410 -5.20 -3.99 5.88
CA ALA A 410 -6.22 -4.90 5.35
C ALA A 410 -7.19 -5.36 6.44
N ALA A 411 -6.67 -5.76 7.61
CA ALA A 411 -7.47 -6.19 8.75
C ALA A 411 -8.38 -5.07 9.28
N VAL A 412 -7.82 -3.86 9.49
CA VAL A 412 -8.60 -2.67 9.89
C VAL A 412 -9.68 -2.37 8.87
N SER A 413 -9.36 -2.42 7.57
CA SER A 413 -10.33 -2.13 6.53
C SER A 413 -11.46 -3.17 6.46
N LEU A 414 -11.16 -4.45 6.70
CA LEU A 414 -12.17 -5.50 6.80
C LEU A 414 -13.07 -5.31 8.02
N PHE A 415 -12.49 -4.92 9.15
CA PHE A 415 -13.21 -4.63 10.39
C PHE A 415 -14.16 -3.44 10.24
N VAL A 416 -13.68 -2.30 9.73
CA VAL A 416 -14.51 -1.12 9.43
C VAL A 416 -15.61 -1.47 8.43
N SER A 417 -15.30 -2.25 7.40
CA SER A 417 -16.32 -2.71 6.45
C SER A 417 -17.41 -3.55 7.11
N GLN A 418 -17.09 -4.37 8.11
CA GLN A 418 -18.10 -5.16 8.82
C GLN A 418 -18.99 -4.29 9.71
N ILE A 419 -18.42 -3.28 10.38
CA ILE A 419 -19.18 -2.40 11.28
C ILE A 419 -20.08 -1.45 10.51
N THR A 420 -19.63 -0.89 9.38
CA THR A 420 -20.40 0.15 8.67
C THR A 420 -21.28 -0.41 7.56
N VAL A 421 -20.77 -1.32 6.72
CA VAL A 421 -21.50 -1.73 5.49
C VAL A 421 -22.57 -2.78 5.81
N ARG A 422 -22.32 -3.69 6.75
CA ARG A 422 -23.24 -4.78 7.07
C ARG A 422 -24.61 -4.28 7.57
N PRO A 423 -24.70 -3.35 8.55
CA PRO A 423 -26.00 -2.82 8.98
C PRO A 423 -26.77 -2.13 7.86
N LEU A 424 -26.07 -1.45 6.94
CA LEU A 424 -26.70 -0.82 5.78
C LEU A 424 -27.28 -1.84 4.80
N THR A 425 -26.58 -2.94 4.52
CA THR A 425 -27.12 -4.02 3.69
C THR A 425 -28.31 -4.74 4.34
N GLU A 426 -28.28 -4.94 5.66
CA GLU A 426 -29.40 -5.52 6.40
C GLU A 426 -30.63 -4.60 6.36
N LEU A 427 -30.44 -3.29 6.57
CA LEU A 427 -31.49 -2.28 6.42
C LEU A 427 -32.09 -2.25 5.01
N THR A 428 -31.24 -2.33 3.99
CA THR A 428 -31.68 -2.37 2.58
C THR A 428 -32.56 -3.59 2.32
N SER A 429 -32.17 -4.77 2.80
CA SER A 429 -32.96 -5.99 2.63
C SER A 429 -34.31 -5.93 3.38
N VAL A 430 -34.34 -5.35 4.57
CA VAL A 430 -35.60 -5.14 5.31
C VAL A 430 -36.54 -4.19 4.55
N ALA A 431 -35.98 -3.13 3.96
CA ALA A 431 -36.75 -2.21 3.12
C ALA A 431 -37.35 -2.90 1.89
N GLU A 432 -36.57 -3.75 1.20
CA GLU A 432 -37.06 -4.55 0.06
C GLU A 432 -38.20 -5.50 0.46
N GLN A 433 -38.10 -6.14 1.63
CA GLN A 433 -39.16 -7.02 2.13
C GLN A 433 -40.46 -6.27 2.47
N ILE A 434 -40.34 -5.08 3.05
CA ILE A 434 -41.50 -4.20 3.33
C ILE A 434 -42.13 -3.71 2.02
N ALA A 435 -41.31 -3.32 1.03
CA ALA A 435 -41.80 -2.93 -0.29
C ALA A 435 -42.51 -4.09 -1.03
N ALA A 436 -42.09 -5.34 -0.77
CA ALA A 436 -42.76 -6.54 -1.28
C ALA A 436 -44.05 -6.92 -0.51
N GLY A 437 -44.48 -6.11 0.47
CA GLY A 437 -45.74 -6.29 1.20
C GLY A 437 -45.60 -6.94 2.58
N ASN A 438 -44.40 -7.33 3.02
CA ASN A 438 -44.21 -7.91 4.35
C ASN A 438 -43.99 -6.81 5.41
N LEU A 439 -45.08 -6.24 5.90
CA LEU A 439 -45.06 -5.15 6.90
C LEU A 439 -44.76 -5.61 8.34
N HIS A 440 -44.52 -6.90 8.56
CA HIS A 440 -44.19 -7.42 9.90
C HIS A 440 -42.69 -7.46 10.17
N VAL A 441 -41.86 -7.31 9.15
CA VAL A 441 -40.40 -7.24 9.31
C VAL A 441 -40.02 -5.92 9.98
N ARG A 442 -39.02 -5.97 10.86
CA ARG A 442 -38.45 -4.79 11.52
C ARG A 442 -36.93 -4.81 11.36
N ALA A 443 -36.37 -3.64 11.11
CA ALA A 443 -34.93 -3.45 11.08
C ALA A 443 -34.37 -3.51 12.51
N ARG A 444 -33.22 -4.18 12.69
CA ARG A 444 -32.50 -4.20 13.98
C ARG A 444 -31.89 -2.82 14.23
N ALA A 445 -32.11 -2.28 15.43
CA ALA A 445 -31.68 -0.94 15.82
C ALA A 445 -30.75 -0.99 17.04
N ASP A 446 -29.81 -1.95 17.01
CA ASP A 446 -28.95 -2.29 18.15
C ASP A 446 -27.79 -1.28 18.32
N THR A 447 -27.47 -0.51 17.28
CA THR A 447 -26.45 0.54 17.31
C THR A 447 -27.02 1.88 17.77
N SER A 448 -26.18 2.69 18.40
CA SER A 448 -26.52 4.06 18.82
C SER A 448 -26.05 5.14 17.84
N ASP A 449 -25.47 4.72 16.71
CA ASP A 449 -24.99 5.60 15.65
C ASP A 449 -26.09 5.95 14.64
N GLU A 450 -25.71 6.62 13.55
CA GLU A 450 -26.62 7.03 12.48
C GLU A 450 -27.36 5.85 11.83
N THR A 451 -26.74 4.66 11.78
CA THR A 451 -27.40 3.46 11.24
C THR A 451 -28.53 2.99 12.15
N GLY A 452 -28.35 3.08 13.46
CA GLY A 452 -29.38 2.75 14.45
C GLY A 452 -30.53 3.76 14.46
N VAL A 453 -30.22 5.06 14.30
CA VAL A 453 -31.25 6.11 14.13
C VAL A 453 -32.09 5.84 12.88
N LEU A 454 -31.45 5.51 11.76
CA LEU A 454 -32.14 5.19 10.51
C LEU A 454 -33.05 3.97 10.67
N ALA A 455 -32.59 2.91 11.34
CA ALA A 455 -33.39 1.71 11.63
C ALA A 455 -34.66 2.03 12.44
N LYS A 456 -34.54 2.87 13.48
CA LYS A 456 -35.69 3.30 14.30
C LYS A 456 -36.72 4.08 13.49
N THR A 457 -36.26 5.02 12.67
CA THR A 457 -37.13 5.81 11.78
C THR A 457 -37.85 4.91 10.78
N PHE A 458 -37.16 3.94 10.20
CA PHE A 458 -37.73 3.00 9.25
C PHE A 458 -38.84 2.13 9.87
N ASN A 459 -38.60 1.62 11.08
CA ASN A 459 -39.60 0.88 11.85
C ASN A 459 -40.84 1.73 12.16
N LYS A 460 -40.65 3.01 12.48
CA LYS A 460 -41.77 3.95 12.74
C LYS A 460 -42.66 4.13 11.51
N MET A 461 -42.07 4.36 10.33
CA MET A 461 -42.83 4.46 9.07
C MET A 461 -43.61 3.18 8.77
N THR A 462 -42.99 2.02 9.01
CA THR A 462 -43.64 0.72 8.77
C THR A 462 -44.87 0.50 9.65
N SER A 463 -44.80 0.89 10.94
CA SER A 463 -45.95 0.80 11.84
C SER A 463 -47.10 1.72 11.42
N GLN A 464 -46.82 2.95 10.97
CA GLN A 464 -47.84 3.87 10.46
C GLN A 464 -48.54 3.32 9.21
N LEU A 465 -47.78 2.69 8.31
CA LEU A 465 -48.35 2.06 7.12
C LEU A 465 -49.30 0.91 7.48
N GLN A 466 -48.94 0.09 8.46
CA GLN A 466 -49.77 -1.02 8.95
C GLN A 466 -51.09 -0.52 9.56
N GLU A 467 -51.06 0.53 10.37
CA GLU A 467 -52.24 1.15 10.99
C GLU A 467 -53.21 1.72 9.94
N THR A 468 -52.66 2.37 8.91
CA THR A 468 -53.47 2.98 7.84
C THR A 468 -54.22 1.92 7.02
N LEU A 469 -53.57 0.78 6.72
CA LEU A 469 -54.21 -0.31 5.98
C LEU A 469 -55.33 -0.97 6.78
N GLN A 470 -55.14 -1.21 8.08
CA GLN A 470 -56.18 -1.78 8.95
C GLN A 470 -57.42 -0.88 9.06
N GLY A 471 -57.23 0.45 9.14
CA GLY A 471 -58.36 1.39 9.18
C GLY A 471 -59.21 1.40 7.91
N LEU A 472 -58.60 1.12 6.75
CA LEU A 472 -59.30 1.08 5.47
C LEU A 472 -60.15 -0.20 5.31
N GLU A 473 -59.64 -1.34 5.79
CA GLU A 473 -60.35 -2.63 5.75
C GLU A 473 -61.68 -2.59 6.52
N GLN A 474 -61.69 -1.97 7.70
CA GLN A 474 -62.88 -1.86 8.54
C GLN A 474 -64.02 -1.09 7.84
N ARG A 475 -63.69 0.00 7.14
CA ARG A 475 -64.68 0.86 6.48
C ARG A 475 -65.34 0.20 5.26
N VAL A 476 -64.66 -0.74 4.61
CA VAL A 476 -65.22 -1.53 3.49
C VAL A 476 -66.21 -2.59 4.01
N ALA A 477 -65.95 -3.15 5.19
CA ALA A 477 -66.80 -4.19 5.78
C ALA A 477 -68.21 -3.66 6.13
N ASP A 478 -68.30 -2.47 6.75
CA ASP A 478 -69.58 -1.90 7.19
C ASP A 478 -70.51 -1.58 6.00
N ARG A 479 -69.99 -0.96 4.94
CA ARG A 479 -70.79 -0.61 3.74
C ARG A 479 -71.34 -1.83 2.99
N THR A 480 -70.65 -2.97 3.08
CA THR A 480 -71.08 -4.22 2.43
C THR A 480 -72.33 -4.81 3.11
N LYS A 481 -72.49 -4.57 4.42
CA LYS A 481 -73.59 -5.12 5.23
C LYS A 481 -74.95 -4.45 4.93
N ASP A 482 -74.97 -3.14 4.72
CA ASP A 482 -76.22 -2.40 4.48
C ASP A 482 -76.82 -2.71 3.10
N LEU A 483 -75.97 -2.83 2.08
CA LEU A 483 -76.40 -3.21 0.72
C LEU A 483 -76.98 -4.62 0.66
N ALA A 484 -76.45 -5.56 1.45
CA ALA A 484 -77.00 -6.92 1.54
C ALA A 484 -78.45 -6.93 2.07
N THR A 485 -78.77 -6.03 3.01
CA THR A 485 -80.12 -5.92 3.60
C THR A 485 -81.16 -5.42 2.59
N VAL A 486 -80.81 -4.41 1.78
CA VAL A 486 -81.69 -3.89 0.71
C VAL A 486 -81.95 -4.96 -0.36
N ALA A 487 -80.92 -5.71 -0.76
CA ALA A 487 -81.05 -6.80 -1.73
C ALA A 487 -81.97 -7.93 -1.21
N GLU A 488 -81.89 -8.28 0.08
CA GLU A 488 -82.74 -9.31 0.69
C GLU A 488 -84.23 -8.92 0.68
N ILE A 489 -84.57 -7.68 1.08
CA ILE A 489 -85.96 -7.18 1.06
C ILE A 489 -86.53 -7.20 -0.36
N SER A 490 -85.70 -6.85 -1.34
CA SER A 490 -86.05 -6.82 -2.76
C SER A 490 -86.36 -8.22 -3.32
N THR A 491 -85.54 -9.22 -2.99
CA THR A 491 -85.74 -10.61 -3.49
C THR A 491 -86.97 -11.28 -2.89
N THR A 492 -87.26 -11.07 -1.60
CA THR A 492 -88.38 -11.72 -0.90
C THR A 492 -89.75 -11.31 -1.46
N THR A 493 -89.84 -10.09 -1.99
CA THR A 493 -91.12 -9.48 -2.39
C THR A 493 -91.37 -9.52 -3.89
N ALA A 494 -90.33 -9.73 -4.70
CA ALA A 494 -90.42 -9.81 -6.17
C ALA A 494 -91.31 -10.95 -6.71
N ALA A 495 -91.64 -11.96 -5.89
CA ALA A 495 -92.49 -13.09 -6.30
C ALA A 495 -94.00 -12.85 -6.08
N ILE A 496 -94.39 -11.77 -5.37
CA ILE A 496 -95.77 -11.48 -5.02
C ILE A 496 -96.43 -10.73 -6.19
N ARG A 497 -97.45 -11.34 -6.81
CA ARG A 497 -98.10 -10.80 -8.01
C ARG A 497 -99.24 -9.83 -7.70
N ASP A 498 -99.81 -9.89 -6.50
CA ASP A 498 -100.84 -8.97 -6.04
C ASP A 498 -100.18 -7.67 -5.54
N PRO A 499 -100.45 -6.51 -6.17
CA PRO A 499 -99.76 -5.27 -5.86
C PRO A 499 -99.98 -4.80 -4.42
N PHE A 500 -101.16 -5.06 -3.84
CA PHE A 500 -101.45 -4.68 -2.46
C PHE A 500 -100.71 -5.57 -1.45
N GLN A 501 -100.73 -6.89 -1.62
CA GLN A 501 -99.97 -7.82 -0.76
C GLN A 501 -98.47 -7.59 -0.85
N MET A 502 -97.96 -7.24 -2.03
CA MET A 502 -96.54 -6.94 -2.21
C MET A 502 -96.12 -5.72 -1.40
N LEU A 503 -96.85 -4.60 -1.55
CA LEU A 503 -96.58 -3.38 -0.78
C LEU A 503 -96.72 -3.61 0.72
N ALA A 504 -97.76 -4.32 1.18
CA ALA A 504 -97.93 -4.68 2.59
C ALA A 504 -96.72 -5.45 3.13
N THR A 505 -96.21 -6.42 2.38
CA THR A 505 -95.04 -7.23 2.79
C THR A 505 -93.75 -6.40 2.81
N MET A 506 -93.53 -5.55 1.79
CA MET A 506 -92.34 -4.70 1.69
C MET A 506 -92.22 -3.73 2.87
N VAL A 507 -93.32 -3.07 3.22
CA VAL A 507 -93.35 -2.08 4.31
C VAL A 507 -93.16 -2.76 5.67
N HIS A 508 -93.70 -3.97 5.86
CA HIS A 508 -93.49 -4.75 7.08
C HIS A 508 -92.04 -5.21 7.24
N LEU A 509 -91.40 -5.66 6.15
CA LEU A 509 -89.99 -6.04 6.15
C LEU A 509 -89.08 -4.83 6.37
N ASN A 510 -89.41 -3.69 5.76
CA ASN A 510 -88.68 -2.44 5.96
C ASN A 510 -88.71 -2.02 7.43
N GLN A 511 -89.91 -2.00 8.02
CA GLN A 511 -90.09 -1.66 9.43
C GLN A 511 -89.24 -2.55 10.34
N ARG A 512 -89.27 -3.88 10.15
CA ARG A 512 -88.54 -4.83 11.00
C ARG A 512 -87.03 -4.75 10.84
N ARG A 513 -86.55 -4.68 9.60
CA ARG A 513 -85.10 -4.73 9.32
C ARG A 513 -84.38 -3.46 9.72
N PHE A 514 -85.06 -2.32 9.67
CA PHE A 514 -84.52 -1.04 10.10
C PHE A 514 -85.05 -0.59 11.48
N ASN A 515 -85.77 -1.45 12.19
CA ASN A 515 -86.31 -1.22 13.54
C ASN A 515 -87.11 0.10 13.69
N LEU A 516 -87.90 0.42 12.67
CA LEU A 516 -88.63 1.69 12.57
C LEU A 516 -89.84 1.72 13.51
N TYR A 517 -90.33 2.90 13.86
CA TYR A 517 -91.59 3.02 14.62
C TYR A 517 -92.77 2.64 13.72
N HIS A 518 -92.90 3.31 12.57
CA HIS A 518 -93.83 2.94 11.51
C HIS A 518 -93.19 3.06 10.14
N SER A 519 -93.74 2.33 9.16
CA SER A 519 -93.48 2.54 7.75
C SER A 519 -94.81 2.50 7.00
N HIS A 520 -94.98 3.36 6.00
CA HIS A 520 -96.16 3.42 5.15
C HIS A 520 -95.78 3.47 3.69
N VAL A 521 -96.63 2.93 2.83
CA VAL A 521 -96.60 3.26 1.40
C VAL A 521 -97.88 3.98 1.02
N PHE A 522 -97.68 5.12 0.39
CA PHE A 522 -98.72 5.90 -0.27
C PHE A 522 -98.60 5.70 -1.78
N THR A 523 -99.68 5.36 -2.48
CA THR A 523 -99.70 5.29 -3.95
C THR A 523 -100.32 6.55 -4.52
N TYR A 524 -99.78 7.02 -5.65
CA TYR A 524 -100.26 8.23 -6.32
C TYR A 524 -101.29 7.89 -7.40
N HIS A 525 -102.49 8.46 -7.30
CA HIS A 525 -103.57 8.29 -8.26
C HIS A 525 -103.67 9.52 -9.16
N LYS A 526 -103.24 9.40 -10.43
CA LYS A 526 -103.18 10.52 -11.39
C LYS A 526 -104.55 11.11 -11.76
N GLU A 527 -105.62 10.32 -11.70
CA GLU A 527 -106.97 10.77 -12.11
C GLU A 527 -107.63 11.69 -11.06
N SER A 528 -107.40 11.42 -9.78
CA SER A 528 -107.94 12.16 -8.64
C SER A 528 -106.93 13.14 -8.01
N ASP A 529 -105.67 13.10 -8.45
CA ASP A 529 -104.55 13.92 -7.99
C ASP A 529 -104.31 13.85 -6.46
N ASP A 530 -104.28 12.63 -5.92
CA ASP A 530 -104.16 12.35 -4.50
C ASP A 530 -103.30 11.11 -4.19
N LEU A 531 -102.75 11.08 -2.97
CA LEU A 531 -101.91 10.02 -2.40
C LEU A 531 -102.73 9.19 -1.42
N HIS A 532 -102.85 7.90 -1.69
CA HIS A 532 -103.68 6.97 -0.90
C HIS A 532 -102.77 6.05 -0.09
N ILE A 533 -103.03 5.92 1.21
CA ILE A 533 -102.32 4.92 2.01
C ILE A 533 -102.81 3.51 1.64
N VAL A 534 -101.88 2.64 1.21
CA VAL A 534 -102.21 1.28 0.76
C VAL A 534 -101.58 0.19 1.60
N ALA A 535 -100.54 0.51 2.37
CA ALA A 535 -99.83 -0.44 3.21
C ALA A 535 -99.18 0.26 4.41
N CYS A 536 -99.19 -0.40 5.58
CA CYS A 536 -98.48 0.03 6.78
C CYS A 536 -97.76 -1.17 7.42
N GLY A 537 -96.51 -0.94 7.83
CA GLY A 537 -95.71 -1.81 8.66
C GLY A 537 -95.53 -1.16 10.03
N TYR A 538 -95.65 -1.96 11.09
CA TYR A 538 -95.75 -1.49 12.46
C TYR A 538 -95.11 -2.51 13.41
N ARG A 539 -94.81 -2.09 14.65
CA ARG A 539 -94.24 -2.98 15.66
C ARG A 539 -95.32 -3.91 16.20
N GLU A 540 -94.92 -5.11 16.59
CA GLU A 540 -95.84 -6.13 17.13
C GLU A 540 -96.41 -5.67 18.48
N GLY A 541 -97.71 -5.40 18.55
CA GLY A 541 -98.40 -4.91 19.75
C GLY A 541 -99.07 -3.54 19.61
N ASP A 542 -98.83 -2.81 18.52
CA ASP A 542 -99.52 -1.54 18.23
C ASP A 542 -100.97 -1.80 17.75
N VAL A 543 -101.92 -0.93 18.14
CA VAL A 543 -103.35 -1.04 17.78
C VAL A 543 -103.55 -0.66 16.31
N HIS A 544 -104.08 -1.59 15.51
CA HIS A 544 -104.10 -1.50 14.04
C HIS A 544 -105.49 -1.35 13.40
N GLU A 545 -106.54 -1.15 14.21
CA GLU A 545 -107.89 -0.90 13.67
C GLU A 545 -107.97 0.52 13.07
N GLY A 546 -107.88 0.63 11.73
CA GLY A 546 -108.29 1.83 10.99
C GLY A 546 -107.22 2.57 10.17
N THR A 547 -105.98 2.08 10.09
CA THR A 547 -104.92 2.71 9.26
C THR A 547 -104.95 2.29 7.78
N HIS A 548 -105.84 1.38 7.38
CA HIS A 548 -105.92 0.87 6.01
C HIS A 548 -107.23 1.33 5.34
N GLY A 549 -107.11 2.11 4.25
CA GLY A 549 -108.17 2.27 3.26
C GLY A 549 -108.98 3.57 3.25
N THR A 550 -108.69 4.57 4.09
CA THR A 550 -109.47 5.84 4.12
C THR A 550 -108.67 7.13 4.21
N ALA A 551 -107.36 7.10 4.43
CA ALA A 551 -106.54 8.33 4.46
C ALA A 551 -106.10 8.72 3.03
N VAL A 552 -106.61 9.85 2.57
CA VAL A 552 -106.32 10.45 1.27
C VAL A 552 -105.63 11.79 1.51
N ILE A 553 -104.43 11.96 0.97
CA ILE A 553 -103.66 13.21 1.04
C ILE A 553 -103.68 13.86 -0.35
N PRO A 554 -104.29 15.05 -0.53
CA PRO A 554 -104.22 15.76 -1.80
C PRO A 554 -102.77 15.99 -2.25
N PHE A 555 -102.46 15.80 -3.53
CA PHE A 555 -101.10 16.01 -4.04
C PHE A 555 -100.63 17.46 -3.84
N SER A 556 -101.55 18.42 -3.83
CA SER A 556 -101.33 19.84 -3.55
C SER A 556 -101.22 20.19 -2.07
N GLN A 557 -101.38 19.24 -1.13
CA GLN A 557 -101.34 19.52 0.31
C GLN A 557 -99.95 20.04 0.72
N GLU A 558 -99.87 21.32 1.10
CA GLU A 558 -98.61 21.95 1.52
C GLU A 558 -98.11 21.41 2.85
N GLN A 559 -99.03 21.18 3.79
CA GLN A 559 -98.77 20.53 5.08
C GLN A 559 -98.84 19.01 4.91
N SER A 560 -97.83 18.41 4.30
CA SER A 560 -97.58 16.97 4.27
C SER A 560 -96.16 16.68 3.79
N LEU A 561 -95.38 15.95 4.59
CA LEU A 561 -94.02 15.53 4.21
C LEU A 561 -94.04 14.51 3.07
N VAL A 562 -95.04 13.63 3.07
CA VAL A 562 -95.34 12.68 2.00
C VAL A 562 -95.62 13.40 0.68
N ALA A 563 -96.54 14.37 0.67
CA ALA A 563 -96.84 15.13 -0.55
C ALA A 563 -95.65 16.00 -1.00
N ARG A 564 -94.86 16.53 -0.06
CA ARG A 564 -93.62 17.27 -0.34
C ARG A 564 -92.58 16.39 -1.02
N ALA A 565 -92.37 15.16 -0.56
CA ALA A 565 -91.47 14.18 -1.19
C ALA A 565 -91.93 13.82 -2.60
N ALA A 566 -93.23 13.58 -2.80
CA ALA A 566 -93.82 13.30 -4.10
C ALA A 566 -93.60 14.45 -5.10
N ARG A 567 -93.87 15.70 -4.70
CA ARG A 567 -93.69 16.88 -5.57
C ARG A 567 -92.23 17.18 -5.89
N THR A 568 -91.35 17.07 -4.90
CA THR A 568 -89.94 17.43 -5.05
C THR A 568 -89.11 16.33 -5.69
N LYS A 569 -89.62 15.09 -5.73
CA LYS A 569 -88.89 13.89 -6.19
C LYS A 569 -87.57 13.67 -5.46
N LYS A 570 -87.47 14.18 -4.23
CA LYS A 570 -86.30 14.04 -3.36
C LYS A 570 -86.72 13.48 -2.00
N PRO A 571 -85.82 12.75 -1.32
CA PRO A 571 -86.06 12.36 0.07
C PRO A 571 -86.23 13.62 0.93
N VAL A 572 -87.18 13.55 1.85
CA VAL A 572 -87.47 14.60 2.83
C VAL A 572 -87.22 13.99 4.20
N ILE A 573 -86.24 14.53 4.94
CA ILE A 573 -85.90 14.08 6.29
C ILE A 573 -86.28 15.19 7.27
N VAL A 574 -87.13 14.87 8.24
CA VAL A 574 -87.51 15.79 9.32
C VAL A 574 -87.29 15.08 10.64
N ASN A 575 -86.20 15.46 11.31
CA ASN A 575 -85.79 14.84 12.57
C ASN A 575 -86.50 15.39 13.81
N ASP A 576 -87.28 16.47 13.69
CA ASP A 576 -88.27 16.89 14.68
C ASP A 576 -89.53 17.41 13.97
N VAL A 577 -90.51 16.52 13.80
CA VAL A 577 -91.74 16.82 13.05
C VAL A 577 -92.60 17.91 13.68
N ARG A 578 -92.51 18.09 15.00
CA ARG A 578 -93.31 19.12 15.72
C ARG A 578 -92.80 20.54 15.43
N SER A 579 -91.58 20.65 14.92
CA SER A 579 -90.94 21.91 14.54
C SER A 579 -91.11 22.26 13.05
N ASP A 580 -91.52 21.32 12.20
CA ASP A 580 -91.66 21.54 10.75
C ASP A 580 -93.09 22.00 10.41
N PRO A 581 -93.27 23.19 9.82
CA PRO A 581 -94.59 23.72 9.46
C PRO A 581 -95.30 22.92 8.35
N GLY A 582 -94.58 22.04 7.65
CA GLY A 582 -95.06 21.14 6.61
C GLY A 582 -95.45 19.74 7.10
N TRP A 583 -95.45 19.49 8.41
CA TRP A 583 -95.88 18.21 8.98
C TRP A 583 -97.41 18.09 9.04
N LEU A 584 -97.94 16.91 8.70
CA LEU A 584 -99.34 16.56 8.82
C LEU A 584 -99.51 15.54 9.97
N PRO A 585 -100.03 15.94 11.14
CA PRO A 585 -100.18 15.01 12.25
C PRO A 585 -101.23 13.93 11.94
N ASN A 586 -100.85 12.67 12.08
CA ASN A 586 -101.77 11.54 12.02
C ASN A 586 -102.30 11.23 13.43
N PRO A 587 -103.62 11.39 13.70
CA PRO A 587 -104.20 11.11 15.02
C PRO A 587 -103.98 9.68 15.53
N LEU A 588 -103.75 8.73 14.62
CA LEU A 588 -103.49 7.32 14.96
C LEU A 588 -102.02 7.08 15.37
N LEU A 589 -101.10 8.02 15.12
CA LEU A 589 -99.67 7.89 15.36
C LEU A 589 -99.12 9.07 16.20
N PRO A 590 -99.64 9.29 17.43
CA PRO A 590 -99.34 10.47 18.26
C PRO A 590 -97.87 10.55 18.73
N GLU A 591 -97.15 9.43 18.72
CA GLU A 591 -95.76 9.37 19.19
C GLU A 591 -94.72 9.68 18.12
N THR A 592 -95.12 10.00 16.89
CA THR A 592 -94.17 10.41 15.84
C THR A 592 -93.35 11.63 16.28
N ARG A 593 -92.02 11.53 16.18
CA ARG A 593 -91.05 12.61 16.50
C ARG A 593 -90.13 12.91 15.32
N ALA A 594 -89.78 11.91 14.52
CA ALA A 594 -89.07 12.10 13.26
C ALA A 594 -89.80 11.35 12.14
N GLU A 595 -89.75 11.91 10.93
CA GLU A 595 -90.40 11.35 9.75
C GLU A 595 -89.47 11.54 8.54
N MET A 596 -89.34 10.50 7.75
CA MET A 596 -88.61 10.51 6.50
C MET A 596 -89.50 9.96 5.39
N ALA A 597 -89.79 10.81 4.42
CA ALA A 597 -90.59 10.49 3.26
C ALA A 597 -89.67 10.41 2.03
N VAL A 598 -89.62 9.25 1.38
CA VAL A 598 -88.81 9.01 0.18
C VAL A 598 -89.73 8.66 -1.00
N PRO A 599 -89.59 9.35 -2.14
CA PRO A 599 -90.49 9.14 -3.26
C PRO A 599 -90.20 7.81 -3.97
N MET A 600 -91.27 7.11 -4.33
CA MET A 600 -91.22 5.91 -5.17
C MET A 600 -91.32 6.33 -6.63
N ILE A 601 -90.19 6.32 -7.32
CA ILE A 601 -90.07 6.86 -8.69
C ILE A 601 -89.59 5.77 -9.64
N VAL A 602 -90.20 5.69 -10.82
CA VAL A 602 -89.65 4.95 -11.96
C VAL A 602 -89.56 5.87 -13.16
N GLY A 603 -88.35 6.09 -13.69
CA GLY A 603 -88.10 7.11 -14.69
C GLY A 603 -88.39 8.50 -14.13
N ASP A 604 -89.32 9.23 -14.77
CA ASP A 604 -89.81 10.52 -14.28
C ASP A 604 -91.16 10.43 -13.55
N ASP A 605 -91.77 9.24 -13.47
CA ASP A 605 -93.10 9.05 -12.88
C ASP A 605 -93.02 8.75 -11.38
N VAL A 606 -93.78 9.51 -10.58
CA VAL A 606 -93.99 9.24 -9.16
C VAL A 606 -95.13 8.25 -9.04
N LEU A 607 -94.84 7.05 -8.56
CA LEU A 607 -95.84 6.00 -8.32
C LEU A 607 -96.39 6.06 -6.90
N GLY A 608 -95.66 6.70 -5.99
CA GLY A 608 -96.01 6.77 -4.59
C GLY A 608 -94.90 7.36 -3.73
N VAL A 609 -95.01 7.16 -2.43
CA VAL A 609 -94.03 7.58 -1.42
C VAL A 609 -93.95 6.50 -0.35
N LEU A 610 -92.72 6.09 -0.04
CA LEU A 610 -92.42 5.31 1.16
C LEU A 610 -92.14 6.28 2.29
N ASP A 611 -92.97 6.23 3.31
CA ASP A 611 -92.86 7.04 4.51
C ASP A 611 -92.36 6.16 5.66
N VAL A 612 -91.44 6.67 6.47
CA VAL A 612 -90.93 5.99 7.66
C VAL A 612 -90.87 6.96 8.83
N GLN A 613 -91.20 6.46 10.01
CA GLN A 613 -91.37 7.28 11.20
C GLN A 613 -90.58 6.70 12.37
N ALA A 614 -90.17 7.58 13.28
CA ALA A 614 -89.54 7.25 14.55
C ALA A 614 -90.23 7.98 15.72
N ASP A 615 -90.16 7.36 16.89
CA ASP A 615 -90.72 7.83 18.16
C ASP A 615 -89.77 8.75 18.96
N HIS A 616 -88.61 9.08 18.39
CA HIS A 616 -87.61 10.00 18.95
C HIS A 616 -87.07 10.96 17.87
N VAL A 617 -86.51 12.09 18.31
CA VAL A 617 -85.89 13.09 17.42
C VAL A 617 -84.53 12.63 16.92
N ASP A 618 -84.02 13.23 15.83
CA ASP A 618 -82.69 12.94 15.24
C ASP A 618 -82.47 11.48 14.82
N ALA A 619 -83.55 10.79 14.45
CA ALA A 619 -83.53 9.37 14.12
C ALA A 619 -82.92 9.05 12.75
N PHE A 620 -82.91 9.99 11.81
CA PHE A 620 -82.57 9.72 10.41
C PHE A 620 -81.39 10.58 9.92
N THR A 621 -80.40 9.93 9.29
CA THR A 621 -79.27 10.57 8.63
C THR A 621 -79.44 10.63 7.10
N GLU A 622 -78.59 11.41 6.42
CA GLU A 622 -78.48 11.39 4.96
C GLU A 622 -78.10 9.99 4.42
N GLU A 623 -77.36 9.19 5.20
CA GLU A 623 -77.03 7.81 4.79
C GLU A 623 -78.26 6.90 4.85
N ASP A 624 -79.11 7.05 5.88
CA ASP A 624 -80.38 6.33 6.00
C ASP A 624 -81.33 6.69 4.86
N ALA A 625 -81.38 7.97 4.47
CA ALA A 625 -82.17 8.42 3.34
C ALA A 625 -81.70 7.81 2.02
N ASN A 626 -80.39 7.66 1.81
CA ASN A 626 -79.86 7.00 0.61
C ASN A 626 -80.22 5.51 0.57
N ILE A 627 -80.20 4.83 1.73
CA ILE A 627 -80.60 3.42 1.84
C ILE A 627 -82.11 3.27 1.57
N GLN A 628 -82.94 4.10 2.21
CA GLN A 628 -84.40 4.08 2.04
C GLN A 628 -84.84 4.53 0.64
N MET A 629 -84.12 5.46 0.00
CA MET A 629 -84.32 5.85 -1.41
C MET A 629 -84.03 4.69 -2.36
N THR A 630 -82.98 3.89 -2.08
CA THR A 630 -82.68 2.69 -2.86
C THR A 630 -83.81 1.67 -2.73
N LEU A 631 -84.30 1.46 -1.50
CA LEU A 631 -85.43 0.58 -1.26
C LEU A 631 -86.71 1.07 -1.95
N ALA A 632 -87.04 2.35 -1.83
CA ALA A 632 -88.21 2.97 -2.46
C ALA A 632 -88.17 2.86 -3.99
N SER A 633 -87.00 3.00 -4.61
CA SER A 633 -86.81 2.80 -6.06
C SER A 633 -87.11 1.36 -6.47
N GLN A 634 -86.72 0.38 -5.64
CA GLN A 634 -87.04 -1.02 -5.89
C GLN A 634 -88.54 -1.29 -5.70
N ILE A 635 -89.15 -0.77 -4.64
CA ILE A 635 -90.60 -0.88 -4.40
C ILE A 635 -91.36 -0.30 -5.60
N ALA A 636 -90.97 0.87 -6.09
CA ALA A 636 -91.56 1.51 -7.26
C ALA A 636 -91.50 0.63 -8.51
N THR A 637 -90.33 0.05 -8.79
CA THR A 637 -90.11 -0.83 -9.96
C THR A 637 -90.97 -2.08 -9.90
N SER A 638 -91.02 -2.75 -8.74
CA SER A 638 -91.85 -3.94 -8.53
C SER A 638 -93.34 -3.61 -8.60
N TYR A 639 -93.76 -2.47 -8.05
CA TYR A 639 -95.14 -2.01 -8.07
C TYR A 639 -95.62 -1.68 -9.49
N GLN A 640 -94.80 -0.98 -10.29
CA GLN A 640 -95.11 -0.72 -11.70
C GLN A 640 -95.29 -2.03 -12.49
N SER A 641 -94.42 -3.01 -12.22
CA SER A 641 -94.47 -4.32 -12.88
C SER A 641 -95.74 -5.09 -12.50
N ALA A 642 -96.16 -5.04 -11.23
CA ALA A 642 -97.39 -5.68 -10.75
C ALA A 642 -98.65 -5.02 -11.32
N LEU A 643 -98.68 -3.69 -11.42
CA LEU A 643 -99.80 -2.94 -12.03
C LEU A 643 -99.95 -3.27 -13.52
N ALA A 644 -98.87 -3.25 -14.29
CA ALA A 644 -98.89 -3.60 -15.72
C ALA A 644 -99.40 -5.03 -15.97
N TYR A 645 -99.08 -5.96 -15.07
CA TYR A 645 -99.57 -7.33 -15.14
C TYR A 645 -101.09 -7.43 -14.90
N GLU A 646 -101.63 -6.72 -13.91
CA GLU A 646 -103.07 -6.76 -13.61
C GLU A 646 -103.90 -6.09 -14.72
N GLU A 647 -103.43 -4.97 -15.30
CA GLU A 647 -104.06 -4.32 -16.47
C GLU A 647 -104.11 -5.27 -17.68
N THR A 648 -102.99 -5.96 -17.96
CA THR A 648 -102.92 -6.95 -19.04
C THR A 648 -103.89 -8.11 -18.81
N LYS A 649 -104.05 -8.55 -17.56
CA LYS A 649 -104.97 -9.63 -17.17
C LYS A 649 -106.43 -9.20 -17.29
N GLU A 650 -106.77 -7.99 -16.87
CA GLU A 650 -108.12 -7.44 -16.98
C GLU A 650 -108.53 -7.26 -18.45
N GLN A 651 -107.62 -6.77 -19.29
CA GLN A 651 -107.84 -6.65 -20.73
C GLN A 651 -108.04 -8.01 -21.41
N ALA A 652 -107.24 -9.03 -21.05
CA ALA A 652 -107.45 -10.40 -21.53
C ALA A 652 -108.79 -11.00 -21.06
N GLY A 653 -109.22 -10.67 -19.84
CA GLY A 653 -110.54 -11.03 -19.31
C GLY A 653 -111.68 -10.40 -20.11
N PHE A 654 -111.57 -9.10 -20.43
CA PHE A 654 -112.53 -8.37 -21.25
C PHE A 654 -112.63 -8.95 -22.67
N GLU A 655 -111.50 -9.24 -23.33
CA GLU A 655 -111.49 -9.86 -24.66
C GLU A 655 -112.15 -11.26 -24.65
N THR A 656 -111.90 -12.05 -23.60
CA THR A 656 -112.54 -13.37 -23.43
C THR A 656 -114.05 -13.23 -23.30
N LEU A 657 -114.53 -12.24 -22.54
CA LEU A 657 -115.96 -11.98 -22.35
C LEU A 657 -116.63 -11.51 -23.65
N VAL A 658 -116.01 -10.60 -24.40
CA VAL A 658 -116.50 -10.12 -25.70
C VAL A 658 -116.64 -11.27 -26.71
N ASN A 659 -115.65 -12.18 -26.75
CA ASN A 659 -115.70 -13.37 -27.60
C ASN A 659 -116.84 -14.33 -27.19
N LEU A 660 -117.05 -14.54 -25.90
CA LEU A 660 -118.13 -15.40 -25.38
C LEU A 660 -119.52 -14.86 -25.74
N ILE A 661 -119.73 -13.55 -25.59
CA ILE A 661 -120.99 -12.89 -25.96
C ILE A 661 -121.22 -12.99 -27.47
N SER A 662 -120.18 -12.72 -28.27
CA SER A 662 -120.26 -12.81 -29.74
C SER A 662 -120.63 -14.22 -30.21
N GLN A 663 -120.06 -15.27 -29.61
CA GLN A 663 -120.43 -16.66 -29.93
C GLN A 663 -121.87 -16.99 -29.57
N LYS A 664 -122.38 -16.51 -28.43
CA LYS A 664 -123.79 -16.74 -28.03
C LYS A 664 -124.76 -16.03 -28.96
N ILE A 665 -124.44 -14.81 -29.39
CA ILE A 665 -125.20 -14.05 -30.38
C ILE A 665 -125.24 -14.81 -31.72
N GLN A 666 -124.10 -15.30 -32.20
CA GLN A 666 -124.01 -16.03 -33.48
C GLN A 666 -124.80 -17.37 -33.52
N ARG A 667 -125.15 -17.95 -32.37
CA ARG A 667 -125.93 -19.21 -32.29
C ARG A 667 -127.44 -19.02 -32.38
N THR A 668 -127.91 -17.78 -32.38
CA THR A 668 -129.35 -17.48 -32.50
C THR A 668 -129.74 -17.43 -33.98
N THR A 669 -130.90 -18.01 -34.33
CA THR A 669 -131.34 -18.15 -35.73
C THR A 669 -132.43 -17.16 -36.14
N THR A 670 -132.90 -16.33 -35.20
CA THR A 670 -133.90 -15.28 -35.45
C THR A 670 -133.42 -13.94 -34.89
N ILE A 671 -133.74 -12.84 -35.57
CA ILE A 671 -133.32 -11.48 -35.17
C ILE A 671 -133.81 -11.13 -33.75
N GLU A 672 -135.03 -11.57 -33.40
CA GLU A 672 -135.63 -11.36 -32.07
C GLU A 672 -134.82 -12.04 -30.96
N ASP A 673 -134.44 -13.31 -31.16
CA ASP A 673 -133.64 -14.09 -30.20
C ASP A 673 -132.21 -13.56 -30.11
N THR A 674 -131.63 -13.09 -31.23
CA THR A 674 -130.31 -12.45 -31.26
C THR A 674 -130.30 -11.21 -30.39
N LEU A 675 -131.32 -10.36 -30.51
CA LEU A 675 -131.40 -9.13 -29.74
C LEU A 675 -131.73 -9.37 -28.28
N GLN A 676 -132.63 -10.30 -27.95
CA GLN A 676 -132.86 -10.67 -26.56
C GLN A 676 -131.60 -11.26 -25.92
N THR A 677 -130.87 -12.11 -26.64
CA THR A 677 -129.62 -12.69 -26.14
C THR A 677 -128.54 -11.61 -26.01
N ALA A 678 -128.37 -10.74 -27.00
CA ALA A 678 -127.42 -9.63 -26.93
C ALA A 678 -127.74 -8.69 -25.75
N ILE A 679 -129.00 -8.29 -25.58
CA ILE A 679 -129.45 -7.43 -24.46
C ILE A 679 -129.19 -8.11 -23.12
N ARG A 680 -129.53 -9.40 -22.98
CA ARG A 680 -129.34 -10.15 -21.73
C ARG A 680 -127.87 -10.30 -21.38
N GLU A 681 -127.06 -10.74 -22.32
CA GLU A 681 -125.64 -11.03 -22.07
C GLU A 681 -124.84 -9.72 -21.91
N LEU A 682 -125.14 -8.65 -22.67
CA LEU A 682 -124.55 -7.32 -22.45
C LEU A 682 -125.00 -6.71 -21.12
N GLY A 683 -126.27 -6.89 -20.74
CA GLY A 683 -126.77 -6.43 -19.44
C GLY A 683 -126.09 -7.12 -18.27
N LEU A 684 -125.88 -8.43 -18.37
CA LEU A 684 -125.13 -9.21 -17.37
C LEU A 684 -123.65 -8.82 -17.34
N ALA A 685 -123.01 -8.66 -18.49
CA ALA A 685 -121.58 -8.34 -18.60
C ALA A 685 -121.23 -6.92 -18.10
N LEU A 686 -122.11 -5.95 -18.34
CA LEU A 686 -121.92 -4.55 -17.92
C LEU A 686 -122.52 -4.24 -16.54
N GLY A 687 -123.12 -5.23 -15.87
CA GLY A 687 -123.81 -5.04 -14.59
C GLY A 687 -125.00 -4.08 -14.66
N ALA A 688 -125.56 -3.86 -15.84
CA ALA A 688 -126.57 -2.83 -16.07
C ALA A 688 -127.96 -3.30 -15.62
N SER A 689 -128.61 -2.53 -14.75
CA SER A 689 -129.90 -2.91 -14.14
C SER A 689 -131.07 -2.91 -15.14
N ARG A 690 -130.94 -2.18 -16.26
CA ARG A 690 -131.90 -2.14 -17.37
C ARG A 690 -131.16 -1.92 -18.68
N VAL A 691 -131.44 -2.76 -19.67
CA VAL A 691 -130.91 -2.62 -21.03
C VAL A 691 -132.07 -2.65 -22.02
N LYS A 692 -132.08 -1.72 -22.98
CA LYS A 692 -133.07 -1.61 -24.05
C LYS A 692 -132.33 -1.56 -25.38
N ALA A 693 -132.74 -2.38 -26.35
CA ALA A 693 -132.34 -2.24 -27.74
C ALA A 693 -133.57 -1.92 -28.59
N ALA A 694 -133.40 -1.14 -29.64
CA ALA A 694 -134.45 -0.79 -30.60
C ALA A 694 -133.91 -1.02 -32.01
N ILE A 695 -134.69 -1.68 -32.87
CA ILE A 695 -134.37 -1.87 -34.28
C ILE A 695 -135.15 -0.83 -35.08
N GLY A 696 -134.46 0.01 -35.84
CA GLY A 696 -135.09 0.88 -36.84
C GLY A 696 -135.11 0.18 -38.20
N MET A 697 -136.29 -0.02 -38.79
CA MET A 697 -136.42 -0.47 -40.18
C MET A 697 -136.43 0.73 -41.12
N ALA A 698 -135.48 0.79 -42.05
CA ALA A 698 -135.49 1.77 -43.14
C ALA A 698 -136.39 1.24 -44.29
N GLN A 699 -137.63 1.75 -44.42
CA GLN A 699 -138.43 1.56 -45.63
C GLN A 699 -138.28 2.74 -46.59
N LYS A 700 -137.89 2.41 -47.82
CA LYS A 700 -137.84 3.27 -49.01
C LYS A 700 -139.27 3.46 -49.52
N ASN A 701 -139.76 4.69 -49.67
CA ASN A 701 -141.09 4.96 -50.24
C ASN A 701 -141.07 6.20 -51.17
N ASP A 702 -141.03 5.95 -52.48
CA ASP A 702 -141.88 6.64 -53.47
C ASP A 702 -143.09 5.70 -53.64
N GLY A 703 -144.38 6.04 -53.53
CA GLY A 703 -145.13 7.24 -53.22
C GLY A 703 -146.60 6.93 -53.60
N ASN A 704 -147.59 7.22 -52.74
CA ASN A 704 -148.67 8.19 -53.00
C ASN A 704 -149.78 8.16 -51.92
N THR A 705 -150.29 9.36 -51.64
CA THR A 705 -151.57 9.77 -51.04
C THR A 705 -151.90 9.48 -49.55
N VAL A 706 -151.89 10.56 -48.72
CA VAL A 706 -153.05 11.25 -48.05
C VAL A 706 -153.38 10.61 -46.67
N SER A 707 -153.56 11.25 -45.51
CA SER A 707 -153.86 12.63 -45.06
C SER A 707 -153.49 12.80 -43.56
N GLU A 708 -153.23 14.05 -43.15
CA GLU A 708 -153.33 14.70 -41.83
C GLU A 708 -153.54 13.87 -40.54
N ASN A 709 -152.50 13.81 -39.69
CA ASN A 709 -152.40 14.35 -38.32
C ASN A 709 -151.02 14.10 -37.73
#